data_AF-E3CAZ2-F1
#
_entry.id   AF-E3CAZ2-F1
#
_cell.length_a   1.000
_cell.length_b   1.000
_cell.length_c   1.000
_cell.angle_alpha   90.00
_cell.angle_beta   90.00
_cell.angle_gamma   90.00
#
_symmetry.space_group_name_H-M   'P 1'
#
loop_
_entity.id
_entity.type
_entity.pdbx_description
1 polymer ?
#
loop_
_entity_poly.entity_id
_entity_poly.type
_entity_poly.pdbx_seq_one_letter_code
_entity_poly.pdbx_strand_id
1 'polypeptide(L)'
;MSNMIKRIDYFPAGYCSSHSGLLFKGIPNEKMQFPAGVFLIHHREKGYILYDTGYHYEIKKRARYFWYRLATPMQMKKEDQIDYLLQERGIDPGEITYVILSHLHPDHLGGAALFPNAHFFVTQEVYEVYQKPKFKDLIFKEFLPADFKDRVTCLKADQRHPAFPYRPTADLFGDGSILVSSIDGHARGQGCLYMDEFKLFIGADLSWGVELLPYTRQMRLIPSLVQDDKKAYLKGADLLETLLQDGIQVVVSHDPQDRIERILNEKTVFLKTFIETRWCHRFRSKEALKRYQDKQLARYHAFITSQSPYFQTHSPESFGTMDKTFMMTHFNELNTLGVDRDQALEMAIRGEQTRDFTEMNGEVAVGLSSGTSGHRGVFVTTEKERSMWAAAILAKMLPKGKLFGHRIAFFLRADNELYQTINSGLIRLEYFDIFKDSKEHLERLKDYQPTIVVAPASTLIELANYVSNQQLAIQPVKVVSVAEILEDRDAQTIAKAFQLDKVDQVYQATEGFLACTCSEGNLHLNEDILSVEKEYLDDSRFYPIITDFKRTSQPIYRYRLNDILVEEKSPCPCGSVFTRIEKIEGRSDDIFYFKKEDGSSQMIYPDFIRRCILFVENIQDYQVTQLADGSIIIALSHRTESMEQAIFAQFELLAQQKQFILPSIQFIDYQWDPTRKLKRVQRLQ
;
A
#
# COMPACT_ATOMS: atom_id res chain seq x y z
N MET A 1 19.07 -7.82 -18.35
CA MET A 1 18.74 -7.16 -19.63
C MET A 1 18.29 -5.76 -19.30
N SER A 2 18.63 -4.77 -20.12
CA SER A 2 18.24 -3.40 -19.83
C SER A 2 16.86 -3.13 -20.41
N ASN A 3 15.96 -2.51 -19.64
CA ASN A 3 14.61 -2.16 -20.09
C ASN A 3 14.65 -1.33 -21.39
N MET A 4 13.86 -1.76 -22.38
CA MET A 4 13.71 -1.11 -23.69
C MET A 4 12.89 0.18 -23.57
N ILE A 5 11.86 0.17 -22.74
CA ILE A 5 11.05 1.36 -22.47
C ILE A 5 11.62 2.08 -21.23
N LYS A 6 12.06 3.32 -21.42
CA LYS A 6 12.65 4.13 -20.34
C LYS A 6 11.59 4.70 -19.41
N ARG A 7 10.48 5.17 -19.98
CA ARG A 7 9.40 5.88 -19.28
C ARG A 7 8.15 5.91 -20.16
N ILE A 8 7.00 5.94 -19.51
CA ILE A 8 5.70 6.20 -20.13
C ILE A 8 5.11 7.42 -19.41
N ASP A 9 4.69 8.40 -20.20
CA ASP A 9 4.06 9.64 -19.72
C ASP A 9 2.62 9.74 -20.22
N TYR A 10 1.77 10.38 -19.43
CA TYR A 10 0.37 10.60 -19.78
C TYR A 10 0.08 12.09 -20.03
N PHE A 11 -0.83 12.35 -20.96
CA PHE A 11 -1.31 13.67 -21.34
C PHE A 11 -2.84 13.66 -21.54
N PRO A 12 -3.60 14.44 -20.76
CA PRO A 12 -5.04 14.59 -20.96
C PRO A 12 -5.32 15.63 -22.05
N ALA A 13 -5.33 15.21 -23.31
CA ALA A 13 -5.39 16.12 -24.46
C ALA A 13 -6.83 16.60 -24.78
N GLY A 14 -7.44 17.27 -23.80
CA GLY A 14 -8.86 17.60 -23.76
C GLY A 14 -9.71 16.51 -23.08
N TYR A 15 -11.00 16.78 -22.90
CA TYR A 15 -11.93 15.82 -22.31
C TYR A 15 -13.36 16.06 -22.78
N CYS A 16 -14.23 15.06 -22.68
CA CYS A 16 -15.68 15.27 -22.73
C CYS A 16 -16.31 15.06 -21.35
N SER A 17 -17.51 15.59 -21.13
CA SER A 17 -18.22 15.40 -19.85
C SER A 17 -19.61 14.87 -20.08
N SER A 18 -20.02 13.94 -19.21
CA SER A 18 -21.38 13.40 -19.16
C SER A 18 -21.78 13.15 -17.71
N HIS A 19 -23.05 12.84 -17.48
CA HIS A 19 -23.49 12.37 -16.16
C HIS A 19 -23.57 10.84 -16.17
N SER A 20 -22.96 10.19 -15.17
CA SER A 20 -22.87 8.74 -15.04
C SER A 20 -24.23 8.03 -15.12
N GLY A 21 -25.27 8.60 -14.50
CA GLY A 21 -26.63 8.05 -14.51
C GLY A 21 -27.34 8.18 -15.87
N LEU A 22 -26.82 8.99 -16.80
CA LEU A 22 -27.26 9.01 -18.20
C LEU A 22 -26.58 7.88 -19.01
N LEU A 23 -25.42 7.40 -18.55
CA LEU A 23 -24.64 6.37 -19.24
C LEU A 23 -25.02 4.96 -18.77
N PHE A 24 -25.16 4.77 -17.46
CA PHE A 24 -25.38 3.46 -16.85
C PHE A 24 -26.63 3.45 -15.95
N LYS A 25 -27.15 2.25 -15.69
CA LYS A 25 -28.16 2.03 -14.63
C LYS A 25 -27.44 1.66 -13.34
N GLY A 26 -28.05 1.96 -12.19
CA GLY A 26 -27.55 1.55 -10.88
C GLY A 26 -26.36 2.33 -10.32
N ILE A 27 -25.86 3.35 -11.02
CA ILE A 27 -24.79 4.25 -10.55
C ILE A 27 -25.38 5.58 -10.06
N PRO A 28 -24.86 6.20 -8.97
CA PRO A 28 -25.21 7.57 -8.59
C PRO A 28 -24.99 8.52 -9.76
N ASN A 29 -25.92 9.46 -9.98
CA ASN A 29 -25.87 10.35 -11.14
C ASN A 29 -25.01 11.59 -10.86
N GLU A 30 -23.73 11.50 -11.25
CA GLU A 30 -22.72 12.52 -11.01
C GLU A 30 -22.09 12.95 -12.33
N LYS A 31 -21.56 14.18 -12.35
CA LYS A 31 -20.87 14.70 -13.53
C LYS A 31 -19.45 14.14 -13.57
N MET A 32 -19.16 13.38 -14.63
CA MET A 32 -17.84 12.78 -14.88
C MET A 32 -17.13 13.46 -16.05
N GLN A 33 -15.81 13.40 -16.03
CA GLN A 33 -14.94 13.80 -17.13
C GLN A 33 -14.29 12.57 -17.74
N PHE A 34 -14.29 12.50 -19.07
CA PHE A 34 -13.67 11.44 -19.87
C PHE A 34 -12.55 12.09 -20.68
N PRO A 35 -11.29 12.05 -20.19
CA PRO A 35 -10.16 12.65 -20.89
C PRO A 35 -9.87 11.94 -22.21
N ALA A 36 -9.40 12.68 -23.21
CA ALA A 36 -8.81 12.11 -24.41
C ALA A 36 -7.35 11.76 -24.10
N GLY A 37 -7.16 10.55 -23.56
CA GLY A 37 -5.87 10.11 -23.06
C GLY A 37 -4.84 9.88 -24.17
N VAL A 38 -3.66 10.48 -24.00
CA VAL A 38 -2.50 10.27 -24.87
C VAL A 38 -1.33 9.75 -24.03
N PHE A 39 -0.67 8.70 -24.52
CA PHE A 39 0.49 8.13 -23.86
C PHE A 39 1.75 8.38 -24.69
N LEU A 40 2.79 8.93 -24.06
CA LEU A 40 4.10 9.11 -24.64
C LEU A 40 5.04 8.03 -24.09
N ILE A 41 5.47 7.12 -24.96
CA ILE A 41 6.37 6.03 -24.64
C ILE A 41 7.77 6.43 -25.11
N HIS A 42 8.72 6.56 -24.18
CA HIS A 42 10.13 6.81 -24.50
C HIS A 42 10.86 5.47 -24.66
N HIS A 43 10.97 5.02 -25.90
CA HIS A 43 11.71 3.82 -26.27
C HIS A 43 13.20 4.12 -26.43
N ARG A 44 14.06 3.25 -25.89
CA ARG A 44 15.52 3.47 -25.88
C ARG A 44 16.11 3.58 -27.28
N GLU A 45 15.67 2.72 -28.19
CA GLU A 45 16.22 2.63 -29.55
C GLU A 45 15.36 3.33 -30.59
N LYS A 46 14.07 3.54 -30.30
CA LYS A 46 13.11 4.08 -31.27
C LYS A 46 12.79 5.54 -31.02
N GLY A 47 13.16 6.10 -29.86
CA GLY A 47 12.87 7.48 -29.50
C GLY A 47 11.46 7.63 -28.90
N TYR A 48 10.84 8.77 -29.14
CA TYR A 48 9.50 9.08 -28.64
C TYR A 48 8.41 8.50 -29.55
N ILE A 49 7.49 7.77 -28.93
CA ILE A 49 6.34 7.13 -29.56
C ILE A 49 5.09 7.66 -28.88
N LEU A 50 4.10 8.11 -29.65
CA LEU A 50 2.78 8.40 -29.13
C LEU A 50 1.85 7.21 -29.33
N TYR A 51 1.01 6.94 -28.34
CA TYR A 51 -0.19 6.14 -28.48
C TYR A 51 -1.39 7.09 -28.34
N ASP A 52 -2.12 7.21 -29.44
CA ASP A 52 -3.13 8.24 -29.71
C ASP A 52 -2.58 9.68 -29.63
N THR A 53 -3.43 10.65 -29.97
CA THR A 53 -3.04 12.05 -30.18
C THR A 53 -4.05 13.07 -29.67
N GLY A 54 -5.11 12.64 -28.99
CA GLY A 54 -6.04 13.54 -28.33
C GLY A 54 -7.00 14.25 -29.29
N TYR A 55 -7.76 15.20 -28.74
CA TYR A 55 -8.59 16.09 -29.54
C TYR A 55 -7.78 17.15 -30.28
N HIS A 56 -8.28 17.59 -31.44
CA HIS A 56 -7.81 18.81 -32.08
C HIS A 56 -8.62 20.03 -31.60
N TYR A 57 -7.96 21.14 -31.26
CA TYR A 57 -8.63 22.35 -30.77
C TYR A 57 -9.66 22.94 -31.76
N GLU A 58 -9.42 22.76 -33.08
CA GLU A 58 -10.39 23.18 -34.11
C GLU A 58 -11.75 22.47 -34.03
N ILE A 59 -11.85 21.30 -33.37
CA ILE A 59 -13.14 20.65 -33.08
C ILE A 59 -13.98 21.54 -32.16
N LYS A 60 -13.37 22.25 -31.21
CA LYS A 60 -14.05 23.22 -30.34
C LYS A 60 -14.51 24.47 -31.10
N LYS A 61 -13.69 24.93 -32.05
CA LYS A 61 -13.83 26.24 -32.71
C LYS A 61 -14.72 26.24 -33.95
N ARG A 62 -14.60 25.25 -34.84
CA ARG A 62 -15.25 25.31 -36.17
C ARG A 62 -16.73 24.96 -36.10
N ALA A 63 -17.56 25.73 -36.80
CA ALA A 63 -19.01 25.51 -36.86
C ALA A 63 -19.38 24.10 -37.39
N ARG A 64 -18.60 23.53 -38.30
CA ARG A 64 -18.88 22.20 -38.89
C ARG A 64 -18.97 21.05 -37.88
N TYR A 65 -18.34 21.17 -36.71
CA TYR A 65 -18.38 20.15 -35.65
C TYR A 65 -19.45 20.45 -34.58
N PHE A 66 -20.39 21.36 -34.84
CA PHE A 66 -21.43 21.73 -33.89
C PHE A 66 -22.23 20.52 -33.39
N TRP A 67 -22.67 19.65 -34.29
CA TRP A 67 -23.42 18.44 -33.95
C TRP A 67 -22.60 17.44 -33.13
N TYR A 68 -21.30 17.31 -33.44
CA TYR A 68 -20.39 16.49 -32.65
C TYR A 68 -20.28 17.02 -31.22
N ARG A 69 -20.06 18.34 -31.05
CA ARG A 69 -19.98 18.98 -29.71
C ARG A 69 -21.28 18.89 -28.91
N LEU A 70 -22.42 18.80 -29.59
CA LEU A 70 -23.72 18.65 -28.94
C LEU A 70 -23.92 17.22 -28.42
N ALA A 71 -23.49 16.21 -29.20
CA ALA A 71 -23.57 14.80 -28.82
C ALA A 71 -22.50 14.42 -27.78
N THR A 72 -21.29 14.98 -27.93
CA THR A 72 -20.12 14.76 -27.08
C THR A 72 -19.65 16.12 -26.55
N PRO A 73 -20.08 16.53 -25.34
CA PRO A 73 -19.76 17.85 -24.76
C PRO A 73 -18.27 18.00 -24.44
N MET A 74 -17.45 18.19 -25.47
CA MET A 74 -16.00 18.30 -25.34
C MET A 74 -15.57 19.68 -24.84
N GLN A 75 -14.55 19.67 -23.99
CA GLN A 75 -13.89 20.82 -23.39
C GLN A 75 -12.39 20.69 -23.62
N MET A 76 -11.79 21.79 -24.07
CA MET A 76 -10.37 21.85 -24.41
C MET A 76 -9.97 23.32 -24.60
N LYS A 77 -8.86 23.72 -24.00
CA LYS A 77 -8.13 24.96 -24.31
C LYS A 77 -7.10 24.68 -25.41
N LYS A 78 -6.51 25.72 -25.99
CA LYS A 78 -5.50 25.51 -27.03
C LYS A 78 -4.26 24.79 -26.46
N GLU A 79 -3.93 25.13 -25.22
CA GLU A 79 -2.80 24.61 -24.45
C GLU A 79 -2.98 23.14 -24.05
N ASP A 80 -4.22 22.63 -24.08
CA ASP A 80 -4.50 21.21 -23.81
C ASP A 80 -4.23 20.33 -25.06
N GLN A 81 -3.79 20.90 -26.19
CA GLN A 81 -3.47 20.12 -27.39
C GLN A 81 -2.09 19.48 -27.26
N ILE A 82 -1.95 18.26 -27.81
CA ILE A 82 -0.79 17.42 -27.55
C ILE A 82 0.56 18.07 -27.93
N ASP A 83 0.61 18.90 -28.97
CA ASP A 83 1.82 19.63 -29.34
C ASP A 83 2.26 20.65 -28.28
N TYR A 84 1.31 21.38 -27.69
CA TYR A 84 1.57 22.28 -26.57
C TYR A 84 1.99 21.52 -25.31
N LEU A 85 1.30 20.41 -25.00
CA LEU A 85 1.60 19.59 -23.84
C LEU A 85 3.01 18.96 -23.93
N LEU A 86 3.44 18.52 -25.12
CA LEU A 86 4.80 18.03 -25.36
C LEU A 86 5.84 19.15 -25.18
N GLN A 87 5.58 20.34 -25.72
CA GLN A 87 6.46 21.49 -25.59
C GLN A 87 6.62 21.95 -24.14
N GLU A 88 5.56 21.88 -23.32
CA GLU A 88 5.64 22.17 -21.87
C GLU A 88 6.60 21.20 -21.16
N ARG A 89 6.74 19.97 -21.66
CA ARG A 89 7.71 18.99 -21.18
C ARG A 89 9.08 19.07 -21.87
N GLY A 90 9.29 20.10 -22.70
CA GLY A 90 10.55 20.34 -23.41
C GLY A 90 10.80 19.38 -24.56
N ILE A 91 9.75 18.78 -25.15
CA ILE A 91 9.85 17.85 -26.28
C ILE A 91 9.30 18.54 -27.53
N ASP A 92 10.11 18.64 -28.57
CA ASP A 92 9.66 19.15 -29.86
C ASP A 92 8.74 18.09 -30.54
N PRO A 93 7.53 18.44 -31.02
CA PRO A 93 6.69 17.54 -31.83
C PRO A 93 7.43 16.89 -33.01
N GLY A 94 8.48 17.52 -33.54
CA GLY A 94 9.35 16.96 -34.57
C GLY A 94 10.20 15.75 -34.12
N GLU A 95 10.37 15.54 -32.81
CA GLU A 95 11.05 14.38 -32.22
C GLU A 95 10.16 13.14 -32.10
N ILE A 96 8.85 13.26 -32.34
CA ILE A 96 7.94 12.11 -32.35
C ILE A 96 8.19 11.30 -33.62
N THR A 97 8.74 10.10 -33.41
CA THR A 97 9.16 9.20 -34.49
C THR A 97 8.06 8.24 -34.93
N TYR A 98 7.20 7.84 -34.00
CA TYR A 98 6.11 6.92 -34.27
C TYR A 98 4.82 7.38 -33.57
N VAL A 99 3.69 7.13 -34.22
CA VAL A 99 2.35 7.32 -33.66
C VAL A 99 1.54 6.04 -33.88
N ILE A 100 1.14 5.41 -32.80
CA ILE A 100 0.19 4.28 -32.82
C ILE A 100 -1.19 4.87 -32.60
N LEU A 101 -2.08 4.76 -33.60
CA LEU A 101 -3.48 5.14 -33.42
C LEU A 101 -4.26 3.89 -33.05
N SER A 102 -4.82 3.87 -31.84
CA SER A 102 -5.65 2.77 -31.35
C SER A 102 -6.85 2.56 -32.26
N HIS A 103 -7.52 3.66 -32.63
CA HIS A 103 -8.58 3.74 -33.62
C HIS A 103 -8.75 5.19 -34.10
N LEU A 104 -9.78 5.46 -34.90
CA LEU A 104 -9.92 6.71 -35.65
C LEU A 104 -11.13 7.56 -35.24
N HIS A 105 -11.47 7.56 -33.94
CA HIS A 105 -12.37 8.57 -33.39
C HIS A 105 -11.66 9.92 -33.15
N PRO A 106 -12.42 11.04 -33.10
CA PRO A 106 -11.83 12.38 -33.05
C PRO A 106 -10.93 12.69 -31.84
N ASP A 107 -11.12 11.99 -30.72
CA ASP A 107 -10.32 12.03 -29.49
C ASP A 107 -8.98 11.30 -29.59
N HIS A 108 -8.81 10.44 -30.60
CA HIS A 108 -7.64 9.59 -30.72
C HIS A 108 -6.73 10.05 -31.86
N LEU A 109 -7.32 10.45 -32.98
CA LEU A 109 -6.56 10.92 -34.16
C LEU A 109 -6.40 12.44 -34.24
N GLY A 110 -7.06 13.21 -33.37
CA GLY A 110 -7.22 14.66 -33.55
C GLY A 110 -5.89 15.41 -33.70
N GLY A 111 -4.84 15.01 -32.98
CA GLY A 111 -3.51 15.60 -33.10
C GLY A 111 -2.59 14.99 -34.18
N ALA A 112 -3.02 13.98 -34.94
CA ALA A 112 -2.12 13.19 -35.79
C ALA A 112 -1.35 14.02 -36.83
N ALA A 113 -1.96 15.04 -37.43
CA ALA A 113 -1.32 15.93 -38.40
C ALA A 113 -0.21 16.83 -37.81
N LEU A 114 -0.10 16.92 -36.48
CA LEU A 114 0.89 17.77 -35.80
C LEU A 114 2.30 17.16 -35.79
N PHE A 115 2.45 15.91 -36.22
CA PHE A 115 3.69 15.15 -36.16
C PHE A 115 4.25 14.89 -37.58
N PRO A 116 5.01 15.84 -38.15
CA PRO A 116 5.44 15.79 -39.55
C PRO A 116 6.42 14.65 -39.85
N ASN A 117 7.19 14.21 -38.86
CA ASN A 117 8.22 13.18 -39.02
C ASN A 117 7.77 11.78 -38.59
N ALA A 118 6.56 11.64 -38.03
CA ALA A 118 6.12 10.38 -37.44
C ALA A 118 5.74 9.34 -38.49
N HIS A 119 6.07 8.07 -38.24
CA HIS A 119 5.49 6.93 -38.94
C HIS A 119 4.32 6.36 -38.13
N PHE A 120 3.23 6.03 -38.79
CA PHE A 120 1.98 5.63 -38.17
C PHE A 120 1.81 4.12 -38.12
N PHE A 121 1.23 3.62 -37.03
CA PHE A 121 0.79 2.24 -36.90
C PHE A 121 -0.70 2.19 -36.58
N VAL A 122 -1.39 1.29 -37.27
CA VAL A 122 -2.78 0.92 -37.01
C VAL A 122 -2.93 -0.58 -37.19
N THR A 123 -3.95 -1.18 -36.57
CA THR A 123 -4.30 -2.57 -36.90
C THR A 123 -4.85 -2.67 -38.33
N GLN A 124 -4.78 -3.88 -38.90
CA GLN A 124 -5.32 -4.17 -40.22
C GLN A 124 -6.80 -3.78 -40.32
N GLU A 125 -7.60 -4.09 -39.30
CA GLU A 125 -9.02 -3.77 -39.26
C GLU A 125 -9.31 -2.27 -39.18
N VAL A 126 -8.52 -1.51 -38.40
CA VAL A 126 -8.63 -0.04 -38.34
C VAL A 126 -8.30 0.58 -39.70
N TYR A 127 -7.30 0.04 -40.41
CA TYR A 127 -6.98 0.52 -41.76
C TYR A 127 -8.10 0.21 -42.77
N GLU A 128 -8.78 -0.93 -42.66
CA GLU A 128 -9.96 -1.23 -43.48
C GLU A 128 -11.09 -0.22 -43.23
N VAL A 129 -11.32 0.14 -41.97
CA VAL A 129 -12.30 1.18 -41.57
C VAL A 129 -11.89 2.55 -42.13
N TYR A 130 -10.60 2.91 -42.06
CA TYR A 130 -10.08 4.12 -42.70
C TYR A 130 -10.37 4.16 -44.21
N GLN A 131 -10.19 3.05 -44.91
CA GLN A 131 -10.42 2.96 -46.36
C GLN A 131 -11.90 3.09 -46.72
N LYS A 132 -12.79 2.48 -45.94
CA LYS A 132 -14.23 2.43 -46.21
C LYS A 132 -15.06 2.82 -44.97
N PRO A 133 -15.00 4.10 -44.53
CA PRO A 133 -15.68 4.52 -43.32
C PRO A 133 -17.19 4.55 -43.53
N LYS A 134 -17.93 4.08 -42.52
CA LYS A 134 -19.35 4.32 -42.35
C LYS A 134 -19.55 5.64 -41.62
N PHE A 135 -20.74 6.23 -41.74
CA PHE A 135 -21.06 7.48 -41.07
C PHE A 135 -20.87 7.42 -39.54
N LYS A 136 -21.19 6.28 -38.93
CA LYS A 136 -21.06 6.07 -37.48
C LYS A 136 -19.61 5.97 -36.97
N ASP A 137 -18.63 5.79 -37.86
CA ASP A 137 -17.21 5.64 -37.49
C ASP A 137 -16.55 7.00 -37.19
N LEU A 138 -17.25 8.12 -37.45
CA LEU A 138 -16.88 9.49 -37.05
C LEU A 138 -15.42 9.91 -37.37
N ILE A 139 -14.86 9.45 -38.49
CA ILE A 139 -13.46 9.70 -38.86
C ILE A 139 -13.28 11.10 -39.48
N PHE A 140 -12.57 11.99 -38.80
CA PHE A 140 -12.22 13.33 -39.28
C PHE A 140 -10.86 13.34 -39.99
N LYS A 141 -10.83 12.83 -41.23
CA LYS A 141 -9.59 12.61 -42.02
C LYS A 141 -8.74 13.87 -42.22
N GLU A 142 -9.31 15.07 -42.10
CA GLU A 142 -8.58 16.33 -42.16
C GLU A 142 -7.55 16.53 -41.03
N PHE A 143 -7.64 15.75 -39.95
CA PHE A 143 -6.67 15.76 -38.86
C PHE A 143 -5.59 14.69 -39.01
N LEU A 144 -5.63 13.89 -40.08
CA LEU A 144 -4.52 13.06 -40.51
C LEU A 144 -3.60 13.87 -41.44
N PRO A 145 -2.30 13.56 -41.47
CA PRO A 145 -1.40 14.13 -42.46
C PRO A 145 -1.86 13.85 -43.90
N ALA A 146 -1.57 14.76 -44.82
CA ALA A 146 -1.94 14.62 -46.23
C ALA A 146 -1.30 13.36 -46.88
N ASP A 147 -0.11 12.98 -46.42
CA ASP A 147 0.69 11.83 -46.84
C ASP A 147 0.51 10.61 -45.92
N PHE A 148 -0.53 10.57 -45.09
CA PHE A 148 -0.76 9.50 -44.11
C PHE A 148 -0.69 8.08 -44.71
N LYS A 149 -1.20 7.90 -45.94
CA LYS A 149 -1.18 6.60 -46.62
C LYS A 149 0.22 6.09 -46.93
N ASP A 150 1.19 7.00 -47.11
CA ASP A 150 2.57 6.67 -47.44
C ASP A 150 3.39 6.40 -46.17
N ARG A 151 2.88 6.84 -45.01
CA ARG A 151 3.54 6.74 -43.70
C ARG A 151 2.85 5.79 -42.72
N VAL A 152 1.98 4.88 -43.17
CA VAL A 152 1.22 3.99 -42.28
C VAL A 152 1.56 2.52 -42.50
N THR A 153 1.83 1.79 -41.41
CA THR A 153 1.97 0.34 -41.39
C THR A 153 0.74 -0.30 -40.74
N CYS A 154 0.21 -1.32 -41.42
CA CYS A 154 -0.93 -2.12 -40.95
C CYS A 154 -0.41 -3.34 -40.17
N LEU A 155 -0.78 -3.43 -38.90
CA LEU A 155 -0.39 -4.53 -38.01
C LEU A 155 -1.40 -5.66 -38.07
N LYS A 156 -0.92 -6.90 -38.19
CA LYS A 156 -1.74 -8.11 -38.06
C LYS A 156 -1.42 -8.79 -36.74
N ALA A 157 -2.35 -8.70 -35.79
CA ALA A 157 -2.22 -9.31 -34.48
C ALA A 157 -2.66 -10.78 -34.53
N ASP A 158 -1.83 -11.66 -35.08
CA ASP A 158 -2.13 -13.08 -35.29
C ASP A 158 -1.16 -14.04 -34.57
N GLN A 159 -0.15 -13.51 -33.87
CA GLN A 159 0.89 -14.30 -33.21
C GLN A 159 0.59 -14.49 -31.72
N ARG A 160 0.77 -15.72 -31.21
CA ARG A 160 0.73 -15.96 -29.75
C ARG A 160 2.07 -15.61 -29.13
N HIS A 161 2.08 -14.68 -28.19
CA HIS A 161 3.28 -14.31 -27.45
C HIS A 161 3.22 -14.86 -26.02
N PRO A 162 4.26 -15.56 -25.51
CA PRO A 162 4.24 -16.15 -24.16
C PRO A 162 3.97 -15.13 -23.04
N ALA A 163 4.44 -13.90 -23.21
CA ALA A 163 4.22 -12.83 -22.22
C ALA A 163 2.76 -12.34 -22.15
N PHE A 164 1.96 -12.55 -23.20
CA PHE A 164 0.56 -12.15 -23.24
C PHE A 164 -0.32 -13.29 -23.80
N PRO A 165 -0.62 -14.32 -22.99
CA PRO A 165 -1.29 -15.53 -23.45
C PRO A 165 -2.79 -15.34 -23.72
N TYR A 166 -3.37 -14.20 -23.34
CA TYR A 166 -4.80 -13.92 -23.40
C TYR A 166 -5.34 -13.79 -24.82
N ARG A 167 -4.54 -13.24 -25.73
CA ARG A 167 -4.94 -12.97 -27.12
C ARG A 167 -3.74 -12.99 -28.08
N PRO A 168 -3.98 -13.23 -29.38
CA PRO A 168 -2.98 -12.97 -30.41
C PRO A 168 -2.54 -11.50 -30.43
N THR A 169 -1.28 -11.28 -30.75
CA THR A 169 -0.59 -9.99 -30.74
C THR A 169 0.29 -9.84 -31.98
N ALA A 170 0.69 -8.61 -32.27
CA ALA A 170 1.81 -8.26 -33.13
C ALA A 170 2.89 -7.63 -32.25
N ASP A 171 4.12 -8.11 -32.32
CA ASP A 171 5.27 -7.41 -31.74
C ASP A 171 5.63 -6.23 -32.65
N LEU A 172 5.46 -5.01 -32.15
CA LEU A 172 5.56 -3.80 -32.96
C LEU A 172 6.95 -3.60 -33.58
N PHE A 173 8.01 -3.96 -32.84
CA PHE A 173 9.40 -3.75 -33.26
C PHE A 173 10.21 -5.04 -33.34
N GLY A 174 9.65 -6.18 -32.91
CA GLY A 174 10.33 -7.48 -32.88
C GLY A 174 11.28 -7.63 -31.68
N ASP A 175 11.19 -6.74 -30.69
CA ASP A 175 12.02 -6.74 -29.47
C ASP A 175 11.23 -7.12 -28.20
N GLY A 176 9.95 -7.45 -28.34
CA GLY A 176 9.04 -7.82 -27.25
C GLY A 176 8.62 -6.66 -26.34
N SER A 177 9.03 -5.42 -26.63
CA SER A 177 8.78 -4.27 -25.75
C SER A 177 7.32 -3.79 -25.76
N ILE A 178 6.70 -3.80 -26.93
CA ILE A 178 5.31 -3.35 -27.16
C ILE A 178 4.60 -4.40 -28.02
N LEU A 179 3.65 -5.09 -27.40
CA LEU A 179 2.76 -6.04 -28.08
C LEU A 179 1.43 -5.37 -28.36
N VAL A 180 0.94 -5.46 -29.61
CA VAL A 180 -0.33 -4.87 -30.04
C VAL A 180 -1.36 -5.97 -30.27
N SER A 181 -2.51 -5.92 -29.59
CA SER A 181 -3.65 -6.81 -29.83
C SER A 181 -4.77 -6.04 -30.54
N SER A 182 -5.36 -6.64 -31.58
CA SER A 182 -6.58 -6.13 -32.24
C SER A 182 -7.82 -6.65 -31.50
N ILE A 183 -8.67 -5.74 -31.03
CA ILE A 183 -9.85 -6.08 -30.21
C ILE A 183 -11.06 -5.31 -30.72
N ASP A 184 -12.15 -6.01 -31.01
CA ASP A 184 -13.42 -5.39 -31.41
C ASP A 184 -14.22 -4.92 -30.19
N GLY A 185 -15.10 -3.94 -30.39
CA GLY A 185 -16.03 -3.48 -29.37
C GLY A 185 -16.48 -2.05 -29.63
N HIS A 186 -15.75 -1.08 -29.07
CA HIS A 186 -16.01 0.34 -29.27
C HIS A 186 -15.78 0.74 -30.73
N ALA A 187 -14.58 0.45 -31.24
CA ALA A 187 -14.24 0.53 -32.64
C ALA A 187 -13.76 -0.84 -33.14
N ARG A 188 -14.03 -1.13 -34.42
CA ARG A 188 -13.60 -2.39 -35.05
C ARG A 188 -12.07 -2.47 -35.06
N GLY A 189 -11.56 -3.54 -34.44
CA GLY A 189 -10.15 -3.86 -34.29
C GLY A 189 -9.30 -2.77 -33.67
N GLN A 190 -9.82 -2.02 -32.68
CA GLN A 190 -8.98 -1.08 -31.94
C GLN A 190 -7.71 -1.78 -31.43
N GLY A 191 -6.57 -1.12 -31.62
CA GLY A 191 -5.26 -1.65 -31.23
C GLY A 191 -4.97 -1.34 -29.77
N CYS A 192 -4.96 -2.35 -28.91
CA CYS A 192 -4.59 -2.23 -27.51
C CYS A 192 -3.14 -2.66 -27.28
N LEU A 193 -2.45 -2.04 -26.32
CA LEU A 193 -1.03 -2.32 -26.04
C LEU A 193 -0.84 -3.17 -24.79
N TYR A 194 0.12 -4.10 -24.83
CA TYR A 194 0.68 -4.76 -23.66
C TYR A 194 2.19 -4.54 -23.60
N MET A 195 2.68 -4.17 -22.41
CA MET A 195 4.11 -3.95 -22.12
C MET A 195 4.51 -4.81 -20.93
N ASP A 196 5.16 -5.94 -21.19
CA ASP A 196 5.51 -6.96 -20.19
C ASP A 196 6.42 -6.40 -19.08
N GLU A 197 7.37 -5.53 -19.44
CA GLU A 197 8.30 -4.88 -18.49
C GLU A 197 7.58 -4.11 -17.37
N PHE A 198 6.36 -3.64 -17.64
CA PHE A 198 5.52 -2.89 -16.70
C PHE A 198 4.31 -3.69 -16.23
N LYS A 199 4.09 -4.91 -16.74
CA LYS A 199 2.82 -5.63 -16.61
C LYS A 199 1.63 -4.70 -16.84
N LEU A 200 1.71 -3.88 -17.88
CA LEU A 200 0.76 -2.81 -18.17
C LEU A 200 0.01 -3.10 -19.48
N PHE A 201 -1.31 -3.04 -19.41
CA PHE A 201 -2.20 -3.10 -20.56
C PHE A 201 -2.91 -1.76 -20.77
N ILE A 202 -2.74 -1.16 -21.95
CA ILE A 202 -3.46 0.04 -22.37
C ILE A 202 -4.61 -0.39 -23.29
N GLY A 203 -5.83 -0.36 -22.77
CA GLY A 203 -7.01 -0.91 -23.41
C GLY A 203 -7.74 0.01 -24.38
N ALA A 204 -7.23 1.21 -24.66
CA ALA A 204 -7.97 2.27 -25.37
C ALA A 204 -9.41 2.40 -24.83
N ASP A 205 -10.40 2.14 -25.68
CA ASP A 205 -11.82 2.35 -25.38
C ASP A 205 -12.55 1.01 -25.18
N LEU A 206 -11.86 -0.03 -24.71
CA LEU A 206 -12.52 -1.25 -24.22
C LEU A 206 -13.41 -1.00 -23.00
N SER A 207 -13.15 0.08 -22.28
CA SER A 207 -14.04 0.68 -21.30
C SER A 207 -13.87 2.20 -21.32
N TRP A 208 -14.89 2.96 -20.90
CA TRP A 208 -14.78 4.39 -20.65
C TRP A 208 -14.17 4.74 -19.28
N GLY A 209 -13.79 3.74 -18.51
CA GLY A 209 -13.12 3.85 -17.23
C GLY A 209 -13.06 2.49 -16.56
N VAL A 210 -11.95 2.16 -15.89
CA VAL A 210 -11.84 0.88 -15.16
C VAL A 210 -12.85 0.82 -14.00
N GLU A 211 -13.10 1.95 -13.33
CA GLU A 211 -14.13 2.08 -12.28
C GLU A 211 -15.56 1.83 -12.80
N LEU A 212 -15.77 1.92 -14.11
CA LEU A 212 -17.07 1.72 -14.76
C LEU A 212 -17.29 0.28 -15.24
N LEU A 213 -16.28 -0.60 -15.10
CA LEU A 213 -16.40 -2.02 -15.48
C LEU A 213 -17.62 -2.72 -14.84
N PRO A 214 -17.89 -2.59 -13.52
CA PRO A 214 -19.05 -3.23 -12.89
C PRO A 214 -20.40 -2.79 -13.47
N TYR A 215 -20.45 -1.59 -14.06
CA TYR A 215 -21.65 -1.01 -14.65
C TYR A 215 -21.75 -1.24 -16.15
N THR A 216 -20.72 -1.77 -16.80
CA THR A 216 -20.65 -1.93 -18.26
C THR A 216 -21.82 -2.77 -18.80
N ARG A 217 -22.21 -3.83 -18.08
CA ARG A 217 -23.40 -4.65 -18.42
C ARG A 217 -24.73 -3.90 -18.28
N GLN A 218 -24.74 -2.83 -17.48
CA GLN A 218 -25.89 -1.99 -17.18
C GLN A 218 -25.97 -0.72 -18.05
N MET A 219 -25.14 -0.65 -19.10
CA MET A 219 -25.11 0.46 -20.06
C MET A 219 -26.49 0.71 -20.69
N ARG A 220 -26.92 1.98 -20.69
CA ARG A 220 -28.19 2.42 -21.27
C ARG A 220 -28.18 2.39 -22.80
N LEU A 221 -29.37 2.49 -23.40
CA LEU A 221 -29.57 2.29 -24.83
C LEU A 221 -28.75 3.26 -25.70
N ILE A 222 -28.78 4.56 -25.41
CA ILE A 222 -28.09 5.58 -26.23
C ILE A 222 -26.56 5.36 -26.22
N PRO A 223 -25.89 5.26 -25.06
CA PRO A 223 -24.48 4.85 -24.96
C PRO A 223 -24.16 3.53 -25.68
N SER A 224 -25.09 2.57 -25.62
CA SER A 224 -24.91 1.26 -26.27
C SER A 224 -24.92 1.32 -27.79
N LEU A 225 -25.48 2.38 -28.40
CA LEU A 225 -25.46 2.60 -29.85
C LEU A 225 -24.16 3.24 -30.34
N VAL A 226 -23.33 3.77 -29.42
CA VAL A 226 -22.01 4.33 -29.73
C VAL A 226 -21.00 3.22 -30.02
N GLN A 227 -21.18 2.04 -29.42
CA GLN A 227 -20.29 0.89 -29.62
C GLN A 227 -20.51 0.28 -31.01
N ASP A 228 -19.43 -0.03 -31.74
CA ASP A 228 -19.53 -0.71 -33.04
C ASP A 228 -20.18 -2.11 -32.91
N ASP A 229 -19.74 -2.89 -31.91
CA ASP A 229 -20.30 -4.17 -31.51
C ASP A 229 -20.38 -4.29 -29.98
N LYS A 230 -21.60 -4.21 -29.44
CA LYS A 230 -21.86 -4.33 -27.99
C LYS A 230 -21.39 -5.67 -27.40
N LYS A 231 -21.58 -6.78 -28.12
CA LYS A 231 -21.21 -8.10 -27.60
C LYS A 231 -19.69 -8.24 -27.53
N ALA A 232 -18.98 -7.70 -28.52
CA ALA A 232 -17.52 -7.62 -28.49
C ALA A 232 -17.03 -6.67 -27.38
N TYR A 233 -17.69 -5.52 -27.20
CA TYR A 233 -17.39 -4.57 -26.12
C TYR A 233 -17.48 -5.22 -24.73
N LEU A 234 -18.53 -6.01 -24.47
CA LEU A 234 -18.67 -6.75 -23.21
C LEU A 234 -17.56 -7.79 -23.01
N LYS A 235 -17.12 -8.47 -24.07
CA LYS A 235 -15.97 -9.39 -24.00
C LYS A 235 -14.65 -8.64 -23.75
N GLY A 236 -14.53 -7.42 -24.28
CA GLY A 236 -13.43 -6.51 -23.99
C GLY A 236 -13.37 -6.17 -22.50
N ALA A 237 -14.51 -5.81 -21.91
CA ALA A 237 -14.62 -5.58 -20.46
C ALA A 237 -14.27 -6.83 -19.64
N ASP A 238 -14.77 -8.01 -20.03
CA ASP A 238 -14.43 -9.29 -19.36
C ASP A 238 -12.91 -9.59 -19.42
N LEU A 239 -12.24 -9.23 -20.52
CA LEU A 239 -10.79 -9.33 -20.63
C LEU A 239 -10.10 -8.38 -19.65
N LEU A 240 -10.54 -7.12 -19.54
CA LEU A 240 -9.95 -6.16 -18.60
C LEU A 240 -10.06 -6.66 -17.14
N GLU A 241 -11.22 -7.21 -16.77
CA GLU A 241 -11.43 -7.82 -15.44
C GLU A 241 -10.48 -9.01 -15.20
N THR A 242 -10.30 -9.88 -16.21
CA THR A 242 -9.38 -11.02 -16.13
C THR A 242 -7.93 -10.55 -15.94
N LEU A 243 -7.49 -9.53 -16.71
CA LEU A 243 -6.14 -8.98 -16.59
C LEU A 243 -5.87 -8.40 -15.19
N LEU A 244 -6.84 -7.65 -14.64
CA LEU A 244 -6.74 -7.12 -13.29
C LEU A 244 -6.64 -8.23 -12.23
N GLN A 245 -7.41 -9.31 -12.36
CA GLN A 245 -7.36 -10.47 -11.47
C GLN A 245 -6.00 -11.18 -11.51
N ASP A 246 -5.36 -11.21 -12.69
CA ASP A 246 -4.03 -11.81 -12.88
C ASP A 246 -2.87 -10.87 -12.51
N GLY A 247 -3.17 -9.72 -11.87
CA GLY A 247 -2.18 -8.75 -11.41
C GLY A 247 -1.55 -7.91 -12.52
N ILE A 248 -2.20 -7.82 -13.69
CA ILE A 248 -1.80 -6.90 -14.77
C ILE A 248 -2.47 -5.55 -14.53
N GLN A 249 -1.66 -4.51 -14.50
CA GLN A 249 -2.12 -3.13 -14.43
C GLN A 249 -2.86 -2.77 -15.71
N VAL A 250 -4.10 -2.27 -15.59
CA VAL A 250 -4.93 -1.88 -16.73
C VAL A 250 -5.20 -0.39 -16.70
N VAL A 251 -5.02 0.27 -17.84
CA VAL A 251 -5.47 1.66 -18.07
C VAL A 251 -6.29 1.74 -19.36
N VAL A 252 -7.32 2.58 -19.38
CA VAL A 252 -8.11 2.91 -20.57
C VAL A 252 -8.05 4.41 -20.86
N SER A 253 -8.37 4.83 -22.09
CA SER A 253 -8.15 6.21 -22.57
C SER A 253 -8.81 7.27 -21.70
N HIS A 254 -9.96 6.93 -21.13
CA HIS A 254 -10.81 7.83 -20.38
C HIS A 254 -10.73 7.63 -18.86
N ASP A 255 -9.75 6.89 -18.36
CA ASP A 255 -9.52 6.82 -16.93
C ASP A 255 -9.17 8.22 -16.36
N PRO A 256 -9.54 8.49 -15.09
CA PRO A 256 -9.08 9.69 -14.39
C PRO A 256 -7.56 9.84 -14.44
N GLN A 257 -7.08 11.07 -14.70
CA GLN A 257 -5.65 11.36 -14.85
C GLN A 257 -4.82 10.89 -13.66
N ASP A 258 -5.31 11.10 -12.44
CA ASP A 258 -4.65 10.72 -11.19
C ASP A 258 -4.50 9.19 -11.06
N ARG A 259 -5.46 8.42 -11.56
CA ARG A 259 -5.36 6.95 -11.63
C ARG A 259 -4.24 6.52 -12.58
N ILE A 260 -4.21 7.06 -13.79
CA ILE A 260 -3.18 6.71 -14.78
C ILE A 260 -1.80 7.09 -14.26
N GLU A 261 -1.64 8.31 -13.75
CA GLU A 261 -0.36 8.77 -13.19
C GLU A 261 0.10 7.93 -12.01
N ARG A 262 -0.82 7.43 -11.16
CA ARG A 262 -0.48 6.52 -10.07
C ARG A 262 0.11 5.20 -10.58
N ILE A 263 -0.50 4.59 -11.59
CA ILE A 263 -0.05 3.33 -12.18
C ILE A 263 1.31 3.52 -12.87
N LEU A 264 1.45 4.55 -13.71
CA LEU A 264 2.69 4.78 -14.47
C LEU A 264 3.89 5.13 -13.57
N ASN A 265 3.66 5.70 -12.38
CA ASN A 265 4.72 6.16 -11.49
C ASN A 265 5.06 5.20 -10.34
N GLU A 266 4.42 4.04 -10.22
CA GLU A 266 4.52 3.19 -9.03
C GLU A 266 5.98 2.76 -8.69
N LYS A 267 6.71 2.21 -9.67
CA LYS A 267 8.14 1.85 -9.50
C LYS A 267 9.00 3.06 -9.14
N THR A 268 8.68 4.23 -9.71
CA THR A 268 9.35 5.50 -9.40
C THR A 268 9.08 5.91 -7.95
N VAL A 269 7.85 5.74 -7.45
CA VAL A 269 7.48 6.02 -6.06
C VAL A 269 8.27 5.11 -5.11
N PHE A 270 8.33 3.80 -5.37
CA PHE A 270 9.11 2.88 -4.56
C PHE A 270 10.59 3.28 -4.51
N LEU A 271 11.22 3.45 -5.67
CA LEU A 271 12.65 3.78 -5.76
C LEU A 271 12.96 5.14 -5.12
N LYS A 272 12.12 6.14 -5.38
CA LYS A 272 12.26 7.47 -4.79
C LYS A 272 12.15 7.41 -3.27
N THR A 273 11.11 6.78 -2.73
CA THR A 273 10.92 6.64 -1.28
C THR A 273 12.10 5.87 -0.66
N PHE A 274 12.55 4.79 -1.30
CA PHE A 274 13.68 4.02 -0.83
C PHE A 274 14.96 4.88 -0.76
N ILE A 275 15.25 5.64 -1.84
CA ILE A 275 16.44 6.50 -1.90
C ILE A 275 16.35 7.62 -0.85
N GLU A 276 15.20 8.29 -0.77
CA GLU A 276 14.95 9.38 0.17
C GLU A 276 15.15 8.89 1.61
N THR A 277 14.51 7.79 2.00
CA THR A 277 14.62 7.22 3.36
C THR A 277 16.02 6.69 3.65
N ARG A 278 16.69 6.02 2.69
CA ARG A 278 17.99 5.37 2.93
C ARG A 278 19.15 6.36 3.03
N TRP A 279 19.14 7.39 2.19
CA TRP A 279 20.30 8.25 1.99
C TRP A 279 20.02 9.73 2.21
N CYS A 280 18.81 10.23 1.95
CA CYS A 280 18.51 11.67 2.02
C CYS A 280 17.97 12.12 3.39
N HIS A 281 17.18 11.29 4.08
CA HIS A 281 16.60 11.58 5.40
C HIS A 281 17.62 11.47 6.55
N ARG A 282 18.76 12.14 6.40
CA ARG A 282 19.82 12.23 7.42
C ARG A 282 19.83 13.62 8.02
N PHE A 283 19.01 13.83 9.05
CA PHE A 283 18.90 15.10 9.74
C PHE A 283 20.07 15.29 10.71
N ARG A 284 20.77 16.41 10.59
CA ARG A 284 21.93 16.75 11.45
C ARG A 284 21.55 17.46 12.75
N SER A 285 20.30 17.92 12.87
CA SER A 285 19.80 18.62 14.07
C SER A 285 18.29 18.43 14.22
N LYS A 286 17.77 18.61 15.43
CA LYS A 286 16.32 18.54 15.73
C LYS A 286 15.54 19.62 14.98
N GLU A 287 16.14 20.80 14.77
CA GLU A 287 15.52 21.91 14.04
C GLU A 287 15.37 21.58 12.55
N ALA A 288 16.34 20.86 11.96
CA ALA A 288 16.24 20.42 10.57
C ALA A 288 15.11 19.39 10.38
N LEU A 289 14.99 18.45 11.32
CA LEU A 289 13.86 17.50 11.35
C LEU A 289 12.53 18.23 11.50
N LYS A 290 12.44 19.17 12.45
CA LYS A 290 11.23 19.94 12.69
C LYS A 290 10.77 20.71 11.45
N ARG A 291 11.67 21.42 10.77
CA ARG A 291 11.33 22.12 9.50
C ARG A 291 10.81 21.17 8.43
N TYR A 292 11.37 19.97 8.34
CA TYR A 292 10.88 18.94 7.42
C TYR A 292 9.47 18.51 7.80
N GLN A 293 9.23 18.16 9.07
CA GLN A 293 7.93 17.74 9.56
C GLN A 293 6.87 18.83 9.39
N ASP A 294 7.16 20.08 9.76
CA ASP A 294 6.25 21.21 9.59
C ASP A 294 5.82 21.37 8.12
N LYS A 295 6.74 21.18 7.16
CA LYS A 295 6.44 21.20 5.72
C LYS A 295 5.57 20.00 5.28
N GLN A 296 5.84 18.80 5.78
CA GLN A 296 5.02 17.62 5.45
C GLN A 296 3.61 17.75 6.06
N LEU A 297 3.51 18.20 7.31
CA LEU A 297 2.26 18.43 8.01
C LEU A 297 1.42 19.49 7.31
N ALA A 298 2.00 20.60 6.86
CA ALA A 298 1.25 21.62 6.11
C ALA A 298 0.67 21.06 4.79
N ARG A 299 1.43 20.23 4.07
CA ARG A 299 0.95 19.54 2.86
C ARG A 299 -0.16 18.55 3.17
N TYR A 300 0.01 17.78 4.24
CA TYR A 300 -0.96 16.78 4.66
C TYR A 300 -2.25 17.42 5.16
N HIS A 301 -2.16 18.52 5.91
CA HIS A 301 -3.29 19.34 6.33
C HIS A 301 -4.10 19.84 5.14
N ALA A 302 -3.44 20.42 4.13
CA ALA A 302 -4.12 20.84 2.90
C ALA A 302 -4.79 19.66 2.17
N PHE A 303 -4.13 18.50 2.14
CA PHE A 303 -4.70 17.28 1.56
C PHE A 303 -5.97 16.84 2.30
N ILE A 304 -5.91 16.62 3.62
CA ILE A 304 -7.06 16.09 4.38
C ILE A 304 -8.26 17.05 4.35
N THR A 305 -8.02 18.37 4.41
CA THR A 305 -9.09 19.37 4.28
C THR A 305 -9.76 19.31 2.90
N SER A 306 -9.03 18.93 1.86
CA SER A 306 -9.59 18.81 0.51
C SER A 306 -10.24 17.46 0.22
N GLN A 307 -9.70 16.36 0.74
CA GLN A 307 -10.06 15.00 0.31
C GLN A 307 -10.87 14.21 1.33
N SER A 308 -10.78 14.52 2.62
CA SER A 308 -11.52 13.79 3.66
C SER A 308 -12.85 14.49 3.93
N PRO A 309 -14.00 13.83 3.69
CA PRO A 309 -15.33 14.42 3.98
C PRO A 309 -15.45 14.98 5.41
N TYR A 310 -14.84 14.29 6.39
CA TYR A 310 -14.80 14.74 7.77
C TYR A 310 -14.09 16.09 7.92
N PHE A 311 -12.89 16.23 7.36
CA PHE A 311 -12.07 17.45 7.48
C PHE A 311 -12.45 18.58 6.51
N GLN A 312 -13.37 18.33 5.56
CA GLN A 312 -14.02 19.40 4.79
C GLN A 312 -14.99 20.21 5.65
N THR A 313 -15.57 19.60 6.69
CA THR A 313 -16.53 20.24 7.60
C THR A 313 -15.97 20.53 8.99
N HIS A 314 -14.86 19.89 9.36
CA HIS A 314 -14.18 20.07 10.64
C HIS A 314 -12.75 20.58 10.42
N SER A 315 -12.38 21.68 11.08
CA SER A 315 -11.03 22.22 10.96
C SER A 315 -10.00 21.28 11.60
N PRO A 316 -8.94 20.85 10.89
CA PRO A 316 -7.89 20.06 11.50
C PRO A 316 -7.03 20.85 12.50
N GLU A 317 -7.07 22.19 12.49
CA GLU A 317 -6.37 23.04 13.47
C GLU A 317 -7.00 22.96 14.87
N SER A 318 -8.34 22.82 14.94
CA SER A 318 -9.09 22.69 16.20
C SER A 318 -9.32 21.24 16.61
N PHE A 319 -8.84 20.28 15.81
CA PHE A 319 -9.06 18.86 16.07
C PHE A 319 -8.21 18.39 17.25
N GLY A 320 -8.84 17.71 18.20
CA GLY A 320 -8.18 17.12 19.37
C GLY A 320 -7.32 15.92 18.99
N THR A 321 -7.77 14.72 19.34
CA THR A 321 -7.12 13.47 18.95
C THR A 321 -8.16 12.48 18.45
N MET A 322 -7.78 11.62 17.52
CA MET A 322 -8.57 10.42 17.21
C MET A 322 -7.97 9.21 17.93
N ASP A 323 -8.82 8.25 18.20
CA ASP A 323 -8.43 6.90 18.59
C ASP A 323 -9.15 5.90 17.69
N LYS A 324 -9.00 4.61 18.02
CA LYS A 324 -9.67 3.53 17.30
C LYS A 324 -11.19 3.68 17.28
N THR A 325 -11.79 4.09 18.40
CA THR A 325 -13.24 4.22 18.53
C THR A 325 -13.76 5.34 17.64
N PHE A 326 -13.10 6.49 17.67
CA PHE A 326 -13.40 7.62 16.81
C PHE A 326 -13.25 7.25 15.33
N MET A 327 -12.12 6.64 14.96
CA MET A 327 -11.84 6.27 13.58
C MET A 327 -12.86 5.27 13.02
N MET A 328 -13.29 4.30 13.82
CA MET A 328 -14.31 3.32 13.40
C MET A 328 -15.72 3.91 13.32
N THR A 329 -16.04 4.84 14.22
CA THR A 329 -17.32 5.58 14.19
C THR A 329 -17.43 6.43 12.92
N HIS A 330 -16.34 7.12 12.56
CA HIS A 330 -16.30 8.04 11.43
C HIS A 330 -15.60 7.46 10.19
N PHE A 331 -15.54 6.13 10.05
CA PHE A 331 -14.78 5.47 8.98
C PHE A 331 -15.14 5.99 7.59
N ASN A 332 -16.44 6.06 7.27
CA ASN A 332 -16.93 6.51 5.97
C ASN A 332 -16.59 7.97 5.67
N GLU A 333 -16.62 8.83 6.70
CA GLU A 333 -16.35 10.26 6.56
C GLU A 333 -14.84 10.57 6.55
N LEU A 334 -14.03 9.77 7.23
CA LEU A 334 -12.58 9.97 7.29
C LEU A 334 -11.92 9.49 6.00
N ASN A 335 -12.30 8.33 5.48
CA ASN A 335 -11.64 7.74 4.32
C ASN A 335 -11.88 8.58 3.04
N THR A 336 -10.83 8.72 2.23
CA THR A 336 -10.83 9.60 1.05
C THR A 336 -11.20 8.87 -0.24
N LEU A 337 -11.47 7.56 -0.14
CA LEU A 337 -11.70 6.68 -1.29
C LEU A 337 -13.18 6.32 -1.46
N GLY A 338 -14.07 6.82 -0.59
CA GLY A 338 -15.49 6.50 -0.62
C GLY A 338 -15.80 5.04 -0.28
N VAL A 339 -14.88 4.33 0.38
CA VAL A 339 -15.08 2.93 0.77
C VAL A 339 -16.06 2.88 1.94
N ASP A 340 -17.10 2.06 1.81
CA ASP A 340 -18.05 1.82 2.88
C ASP A 340 -17.47 0.88 3.95
N ARG A 341 -17.66 1.25 5.23
CA ARG A 341 -17.16 0.49 6.38
C ARG A 341 -17.70 -0.94 6.41
N ASP A 342 -19.00 -1.13 6.20
CA ASP A 342 -19.64 -2.41 6.40
C ASP A 342 -19.26 -3.38 5.28
N GLN A 343 -19.16 -2.87 4.05
CA GLN A 343 -18.58 -3.62 2.93
C GLN A 343 -17.13 -4.03 3.22
N ALA A 344 -16.29 -3.08 3.66
CA ALA A 344 -14.89 -3.35 3.96
C ALA A 344 -14.74 -4.35 5.12
N LEU A 345 -15.57 -4.24 6.15
CA LEU A 345 -15.59 -5.17 7.29
C LEU A 345 -15.99 -6.58 6.85
N GLU A 346 -17.02 -6.73 6.02
CA GLU A 346 -17.46 -8.03 5.50
C GLU A 346 -16.35 -8.71 4.70
N MET A 347 -15.70 -8.00 3.78
CA MET A 347 -14.57 -8.51 2.99
C MET A 347 -13.42 -8.96 3.89
N ALA A 348 -13.06 -8.13 4.87
CA ALA A 348 -11.94 -8.44 5.75
C ALA A 348 -12.23 -9.61 6.72
N ILE A 349 -13.49 -9.78 7.17
CA ILE A 349 -13.93 -10.95 7.92
C ILE A 349 -13.88 -12.21 7.05
N ARG A 350 -14.35 -12.11 5.80
CA ARG A 350 -14.33 -13.22 4.85
C ARG A 350 -12.89 -13.70 4.62
N GLY A 351 -11.95 -12.79 4.38
CA GLY A 351 -10.54 -13.13 4.21
C GLY A 351 -9.92 -13.82 5.43
N GLU A 352 -10.30 -13.43 6.66
CA GLU A 352 -9.86 -14.15 7.87
C GLU A 352 -10.47 -15.55 7.99
N GLN A 353 -11.73 -15.74 7.56
CA GLN A 353 -12.41 -17.04 7.58
C GLN A 353 -11.86 -17.99 6.51
N THR A 354 -11.63 -17.49 5.31
CA THR A 354 -11.13 -18.27 4.16
C THR A 354 -9.61 -18.43 4.17
N ARG A 355 -8.90 -17.59 4.94
CA ARG A 355 -7.43 -17.43 4.91
C ARG A 355 -6.92 -16.94 3.55
N ASP A 356 -7.78 -16.30 2.76
CA ASP A 356 -7.45 -15.65 1.51
C ASP A 356 -7.43 -14.13 1.71
N PHE A 357 -6.26 -13.52 1.58
CA PHE A 357 -6.03 -12.09 1.81
C PHE A 357 -5.80 -11.31 0.51
N THR A 358 -6.11 -11.92 -0.64
CA THR A 358 -5.93 -11.32 -1.98
C THR A 358 -7.14 -10.50 -2.45
N GLU A 359 -8.28 -10.60 -1.75
CA GLU A 359 -9.50 -9.88 -2.12
C GLU A 359 -9.31 -8.36 -2.02
N MET A 360 -9.60 -7.64 -3.10
CA MET A 360 -9.51 -6.17 -3.19
C MET A 360 -10.88 -5.54 -3.46
N ASN A 361 -11.14 -4.36 -2.89
CA ASN A 361 -12.30 -3.54 -3.26
C ASN A 361 -11.87 -2.57 -4.38
N GLY A 362 -12.05 -3.00 -5.64
CA GLY A 362 -11.40 -2.35 -6.77
C GLY A 362 -9.88 -2.50 -6.67
N GLU A 363 -9.19 -1.40 -6.40
CA GLU A 363 -7.72 -1.36 -6.24
C GLU A 363 -7.27 -1.16 -4.78
N VAL A 364 -8.23 -1.18 -3.85
CA VAL A 364 -8.00 -0.92 -2.43
C VAL A 364 -7.90 -2.24 -1.69
N ALA A 365 -6.76 -2.46 -1.04
CA ALA A 365 -6.58 -3.59 -0.13
C ALA A 365 -7.24 -3.27 1.21
N VAL A 366 -7.99 -4.25 1.74
CA VAL A 366 -8.73 -4.13 3.00
C VAL A 366 -8.18 -5.14 4.00
N GLY A 367 -8.07 -4.76 5.27
CA GLY A 367 -7.61 -5.68 6.32
C GLY A 367 -8.21 -5.40 7.69
N LEU A 368 -8.05 -6.36 8.59
CA LEU A 368 -8.43 -6.24 10.00
C LEU A 368 -7.21 -6.02 10.88
N SER A 369 -7.33 -5.08 11.80
CA SER A 369 -6.41 -4.98 12.93
C SER A 369 -6.51 -6.23 13.79
N SER A 370 -5.38 -6.66 14.35
CA SER A 370 -5.24 -7.88 15.16
C SER A 370 -5.87 -7.77 16.57
N GLY A 371 -6.86 -6.89 16.78
CA GLY A 371 -7.30 -6.41 18.10
C GLY A 371 -7.67 -7.51 19.11
N THR A 372 -7.20 -7.33 20.35
CA THR A 372 -7.43 -8.20 21.52
C THR A 372 -8.61 -7.74 22.40
N SER A 373 -9.32 -6.68 22.03
CA SER A 373 -10.35 -6.00 22.84
C SER A 373 -11.78 -6.26 22.37
N GLY A 374 -12.05 -7.40 21.72
CA GLY A 374 -13.40 -7.78 21.25
C GLY A 374 -13.92 -7.02 20.02
N HIS A 375 -13.36 -5.87 19.66
CA HIS A 375 -13.72 -5.12 18.44
C HIS A 375 -12.50 -4.94 17.53
N ARG A 376 -12.48 -5.59 16.37
CA ARG A 376 -11.44 -5.44 15.35
C ARG A 376 -11.73 -4.18 14.53
N GLY A 377 -10.74 -3.30 14.39
CA GLY A 377 -10.82 -2.17 13.47
C GLY A 377 -10.49 -2.59 12.04
N VAL A 378 -11.08 -1.92 11.06
CA VAL A 378 -10.85 -2.11 9.62
C VAL A 378 -9.87 -1.07 9.12
N PHE A 379 -8.98 -1.46 8.21
CA PHE A 379 -8.10 -0.53 7.52
C PHE A 379 -8.08 -0.75 6.02
N VAL A 380 -7.81 0.33 5.28
CA VAL A 380 -7.77 0.35 3.82
C VAL A 380 -6.47 0.98 3.31
N THR A 381 -5.88 0.43 2.25
CA THR A 381 -4.64 0.94 1.65
C THR A 381 -4.66 0.88 0.13
N THR A 382 -4.11 1.91 -0.49
CA THR A 382 -3.82 1.94 -1.94
C THR A 382 -2.48 1.28 -2.23
N GLU A 383 -2.30 0.81 -3.46
CA GLU A 383 -1.02 0.25 -3.92
C GLU A 383 0.16 1.20 -3.72
N LYS A 384 -0.03 2.50 -4.01
CA LYS A 384 1.00 3.54 -3.78
C LYS A 384 1.46 3.58 -2.32
N GLU A 385 0.55 3.47 -1.36
CA GLU A 385 0.88 3.47 0.07
C GLU A 385 1.61 2.21 0.48
N ARG A 386 1.17 1.04 -0.02
CA ARG A 386 1.87 -0.24 0.20
C ARG A 386 3.30 -0.18 -0.34
N SER A 387 3.47 0.35 -1.56
CA SER A 387 4.77 0.57 -2.19
C SER A 387 5.67 1.55 -1.42
N MET A 388 5.12 2.66 -0.91
CA MET A 388 5.89 3.59 -0.05
C MET A 388 6.30 2.95 1.28
N TRP A 389 5.40 2.20 1.92
CA TRP A 389 5.67 1.48 3.16
C TRP A 389 6.77 0.43 2.95
N ALA A 390 6.65 -0.39 1.91
CA ALA A 390 7.64 -1.43 1.56
C ALA A 390 9.02 -0.81 1.29
N ALA A 391 9.06 0.29 0.52
CA ALA A 391 10.29 1.02 0.28
C ALA A 391 10.93 1.55 1.57
N ALA A 392 10.13 2.13 2.47
CA ALA A 392 10.62 2.71 3.72
C ALA A 392 11.14 1.64 4.70
N ILE A 393 10.43 0.53 4.87
CA ILE A 393 10.86 -0.56 5.76
C ILE A 393 12.14 -1.22 5.24
N LEU A 394 12.24 -1.48 3.93
CA LEU A 394 13.45 -2.05 3.33
C LEU A 394 14.64 -1.07 3.43
N ALA A 395 14.42 0.22 3.18
CA ALA A 395 15.47 1.23 3.30
C ALA A 395 16.06 1.29 4.72
N LYS A 396 15.23 1.12 5.75
CA LYS A 396 15.68 1.15 7.15
C LYS A 396 16.25 -0.20 7.61
N MET A 397 15.64 -1.32 7.22
CA MET A 397 15.91 -2.63 7.80
C MET A 397 16.93 -3.48 7.03
N LEU A 398 17.11 -3.25 5.72
CA LEU A 398 18.10 -4.01 4.95
C LEU A 398 19.53 -3.73 5.44
N PRO A 399 20.40 -4.77 5.50
CA PRO A 399 21.80 -4.62 5.87
C PRO A 399 22.51 -3.49 5.10
N LYS A 400 23.35 -2.73 5.82
CA LYS A 400 24.20 -1.70 5.18
C LYS A 400 25.25 -2.38 4.29
N GLY A 401 25.43 -1.88 3.07
CA GLY A 401 26.41 -2.40 2.11
C GLY A 401 25.97 -3.63 1.30
N LYS A 402 24.82 -4.24 1.61
CA LYS A 402 24.25 -5.35 0.83
C LYS A 402 22.74 -5.14 0.69
N LEU A 403 22.32 -4.74 -0.51
CA LEU A 403 20.92 -4.42 -0.81
C LEU A 403 20.17 -5.59 -1.48
N PHE A 404 20.88 -6.57 -2.02
CA PHE A 404 20.32 -7.59 -2.91
C PHE A 404 20.67 -9.00 -2.44
N GLY A 405 19.90 -9.98 -2.94
CA GLY A 405 20.08 -11.40 -2.64
C GLY A 405 19.52 -11.79 -1.27
N HIS A 406 18.62 -10.99 -0.73
CA HIS A 406 17.98 -11.26 0.55
C HIS A 406 16.78 -12.19 0.37
N ARG A 407 16.76 -13.24 1.18
CA ARG A 407 15.61 -14.13 1.40
C ARG A 407 15.07 -13.82 2.79
N ILE A 408 13.84 -13.34 2.85
CA ILE A 408 13.15 -12.93 4.07
C ILE A 408 12.13 -14.02 4.40
N ALA A 409 12.24 -14.63 5.58
CA ALA A 409 11.17 -15.45 6.14
C ALA A 409 10.35 -14.56 7.10
N PHE A 410 9.09 -14.35 6.77
CA PHE A 410 8.22 -13.41 7.46
C PHE A 410 7.07 -14.16 8.15
N PHE A 411 7.12 -14.24 9.48
CA PHE A 411 6.14 -14.94 10.29
C PHE A 411 5.13 -13.96 10.88
N LEU A 412 3.85 -14.15 10.56
CA LEU A 412 2.74 -13.43 11.19
C LEU A 412 1.48 -14.30 11.19
N ARG A 413 0.39 -13.77 11.77
CA ARG A 413 -0.94 -14.39 11.80
C ARG A 413 -1.64 -14.36 10.44
N ALA A 414 -1.66 -13.22 9.79
CA ALA A 414 -2.37 -12.99 8.53
C ALA A 414 -1.39 -12.46 7.50
N ASP A 415 -1.45 -13.03 6.30
CA ASP A 415 -0.77 -12.46 5.15
C ASP A 415 -1.54 -11.22 4.70
N ASN A 416 -0.90 -10.36 3.92
CA ASN A 416 -1.54 -9.20 3.33
C ASN A 416 -0.76 -8.78 2.08
N GLU A 417 -1.47 -8.28 1.07
CA GLU A 417 -0.91 -7.62 -0.12
C GLU A 417 0.19 -6.60 0.21
N LEU A 418 0.12 -5.93 1.37
CA LEU A 418 1.16 -5.04 1.89
C LEU A 418 2.57 -5.66 1.84
N TYR A 419 2.71 -6.93 2.19
CA TYR A 419 4.01 -7.60 2.27
C TYR A 419 4.48 -8.16 0.93
N GLN A 420 3.54 -8.55 0.07
CA GLN A 420 3.86 -9.17 -1.22
C GLN A 420 4.53 -8.19 -2.18
N THR A 421 4.26 -6.88 -2.06
CA THR A 421 4.92 -5.80 -2.81
C THR A 421 6.46 -5.77 -2.64
N ILE A 422 7.02 -6.44 -1.61
CA ILE A 422 8.48 -6.53 -1.40
C ILE A 422 9.15 -7.47 -2.41
N ASN A 423 8.41 -8.45 -2.96
CA ASN A 423 8.99 -9.46 -3.84
C ASN A 423 9.48 -8.85 -5.16
N SER A 424 10.73 -9.12 -5.49
CA SER A 424 11.37 -8.70 -6.74
C SER A 424 12.42 -9.73 -7.16
N GLY A 425 13.02 -9.56 -8.35
CA GLY A 425 14.19 -10.37 -8.74
C GLY A 425 15.40 -10.24 -7.81
N LEU A 426 15.39 -9.28 -6.87
CA LEU A 426 16.53 -8.95 -6.00
C LEU A 426 16.28 -9.28 -4.51
N ILE A 427 15.01 -9.36 -4.10
CA ILE A 427 14.58 -9.66 -2.73
C ILE A 427 13.40 -10.62 -2.82
N ARG A 428 13.50 -11.74 -2.10
CA ARG A 428 12.42 -12.70 -1.96
C ARG A 428 11.91 -12.70 -0.53
N LEU A 429 10.61 -12.63 -0.37
CA LEU A 429 9.89 -12.72 0.89
C LEU A 429 8.95 -13.92 0.80
N GLU A 430 9.08 -14.83 1.76
CA GLU A 430 8.13 -15.92 1.95
C GLU A 430 7.40 -15.74 3.27
N TYR A 431 6.08 -15.89 3.19
CA TYR A 431 5.19 -15.79 4.33
C TYR A 431 5.08 -17.13 5.07
N PHE A 432 5.11 -17.08 6.39
CA PHE A 432 4.96 -18.22 7.30
C PHE A 432 3.83 -17.94 8.28
N ASP A 433 2.78 -18.74 8.20
CA ASP A 433 1.59 -18.60 9.04
C ASP A 433 1.82 -19.20 10.43
N ILE A 434 1.87 -18.39 11.47
CA ILE A 434 2.13 -18.88 12.85
C ILE A 434 1.07 -19.85 13.38
N PHE A 435 -0.09 -19.98 12.74
CA PHE A 435 -1.14 -20.93 13.12
C PHE A 435 -0.98 -22.32 12.48
N LYS A 436 -0.10 -22.47 11.49
CA LYS A 436 0.20 -23.76 10.87
C LYS A 436 1.19 -24.57 11.72
N ASP A 437 1.25 -25.87 11.46
CA ASP A 437 2.14 -26.81 12.15
C ASP A 437 3.60 -26.34 12.04
N SER A 438 4.29 -26.24 13.18
CA SER A 438 5.69 -25.85 13.26
C SER A 438 6.60 -26.77 12.43
N LYS A 439 6.25 -28.05 12.28
CA LYS A 439 7.01 -28.99 11.44
C LYS A 439 7.04 -28.61 9.96
N GLU A 440 5.92 -28.12 9.41
CA GLU A 440 5.85 -27.66 8.02
C GLU A 440 6.81 -26.48 7.82
N HIS A 441 6.82 -25.54 8.78
CA HIS A 441 7.71 -24.38 8.73
C HIS A 441 9.17 -24.78 8.81
N LEU A 442 9.53 -25.74 9.66
CA LEU A 442 10.92 -26.20 9.79
C LEU A 442 11.47 -26.75 8.48
N GLU A 443 10.71 -27.60 7.76
CA GLU A 443 11.15 -28.13 6.46
C GLU A 443 11.28 -27.01 5.41
N ARG A 444 10.29 -26.12 5.32
CA ARG A 444 10.34 -24.97 4.42
C ARG A 444 11.53 -24.05 4.70
N LEU A 445 11.85 -23.80 5.96
CA LEU A 445 13.00 -22.98 6.36
C LEU A 445 14.34 -23.64 5.96
N LYS A 446 14.46 -24.97 6.08
CA LYS A 446 15.66 -25.72 5.67
C LYS A 446 15.92 -25.56 4.18
N ASP A 447 14.89 -25.63 3.35
CA ASP A 447 15.01 -25.45 1.91
C ASP A 447 15.24 -23.99 1.51
N TYR A 448 14.51 -23.08 2.16
CA TYR A 448 14.52 -21.66 1.80
C TYR A 448 15.80 -20.93 2.24
N GLN A 449 16.45 -21.39 3.31
CA GLN A 449 17.69 -20.81 3.86
C GLN A 449 17.61 -19.29 4.00
N PRO A 450 16.72 -18.74 4.84
CA PRO A 450 16.50 -17.30 4.92
C PRO A 450 17.76 -16.55 5.38
N THR A 451 17.99 -15.39 4.77
CA THR A 451 19.03 -14.45 5.21
C THR A 451 18.52 -13.48 6.28
N ILE A 452 17.21 -13.28 6.35
CA ILE A 452 16.54 -12.42 7.33
C ILE A 452 15.33 -13.20 7.85
N VAL A 453 15.18 -13.26 9.18
CA VAL A 453 13.97 -13.81 9.82
C VAL A 453 13.26 -12.68 10.54
N VAL A 454 11.96 -12.54 10.30
CA VAL A 454 11.10 -11.56 10.96
C VAL A 454 9.93 -12.29 11.60
N ALA A 455 9.77 -12.20 12.91
CA ALA A 455 8.70 -12.93 13.61
C ALA A 455 8.36 -12.30 14.98
N PRO A 456 7.21 -12.64 15.57
CA PRO A 456 6.94 -12.37 16.97
C PRO A 456 8.02 -12.89 17.91
N ALA A 457 8.24 -12.21 19.04
CA ALA A 457 9.28 -12.59 20.00
C ALA A 457 9.15 -14.05 20.47
N SER A 458 7.92 -14.50 20.76
CA SER A 458 7.64 -15.90 21.12
C SER A 458 8.02 -16.90 20.01
N THR A 459 7.66 -16.61 18.75
CA THR A 459 8.04 -17.44 17.60
C THR A 459 9.57 -17.45 17.39
N LEU A 460 10.25 -16.32 17.58
CA LEU A 460 11.72 -16.27 17.50
C LEU A 460 12.39 -17.12 18.58
N ILE A 461 11.83 -17.17 19.80
CA ILE A 461 12.30 -18.05 20.88
C ILE A 461 12.12 -19.51 20.50
N GLU A 462 10.97 -19.89 19.93
CA GLU A 462 10.72 -21.25 19.46
C GLU A 462 11.75 -21.66 18.40
N LEU A 463 11.98 -20.80 17.39
CA LEU A 463 13.01 -21.02 16.37
C LEU A 463 14.42 -21.10 16.95
N ALA A 464 14.75 -20.23 17.92
CA ALA A 464 16.03 -20.26 18.62
C ALA A 464 16.26 -21.58 19.38
N ASN A 465 15.20 -22.15 19.96
CA ASN A 465 15.26 -23.46 20.60
C ASN A 465 15.54 -24.57 19.59
N TYR A 466 14.87 -24.59 18.43
CA TYR A 466 15.15 -25.57 17.38
C TYR A 466 16.58 -25.45 16.84
N VAL A 467 17.10 -24.24 16.68
CA VAL A 467 18.49 -24.01 16.25
C VAL A 467 19.48 -24.49 17.31
N SER A 468 19.24 -24.14 18.59
CA SER A 468 20.11 -24.54 19.71
C SER A 468 20.14 -26.06 19.91
N ASN A 469 19.01 -26.73 19.68
CA ASN A 469 18.88 -28.19 19.75
C ASN A 469 19.28 -28.90 18.45
N GLN A 470 19.85 -28.19 17.47
CA GLN A 470 20.30 -28.74 16.18
C GLN A 470 19.18 -29.38 15.33
N GLN A 471 17.93 -29.00 15.57
CA GLN A 471 16.75 -29.45 14.82
C GLN A 471 16.48 -28.59 13.59
N LEU A 472 17.03 -27.37 13.55
CA LEU A 472 16.96 -26.43 12.43
C LEU A 472 18.34 -25.85 12.11
N ALA A 473 18.79 -26.01 10.87
CA ALA A 473 20.07 -25.50 10.39
C ALA A 473 19.87 -24.31 9.45
N ILE A 474 19.72 -23.12 10.02
CA ILE A 474 19.68 -21.84 9.31
C ILE A 474 20.64 -20.84 9.95
N GLN A 475 21.20 -19.92 9.16
CA GLN A 475 22.12 -18.89 9.66
C GLN A 475 21.77 -17.52 9.04
N PRO A 476 20.66 -16.89 9.46
CA PRO A 476 20.31 -15.57 8.97
C PRO A 476 21.37 -14.54 9.39
N VAL A 477 21.59 -13.54 8.55
CA VAL A 477 22.48 -12.40 8.87
C VAL A 477 21.78 -11.34 9.72
N LYS A 478 20.47 -11.49 9.93
CA LYS A 478 19.64 -10.56 10.70
C LYS A 478 18.37 -11.26 11.18
N VAL A 479 17.99 -10.99 12.43
CA VAL A 479 16.70 -11.36 13.01
C VAL A 479 16.00 -10.10 13.48
N VAL A 480 14.70 -9.98 13.16
CA VAL A 480 13.87 -8.81 13.52
C VAL A 480 12.65 -9.27 14.32
N SER A 481 12.54 -8.81 15.57
CA SER A 481 11.36 -8.99 16.40
C SER A 481 10.27 -7.99 16.03
N VAL A 482 9.03 -8.46 15.94
CA VAL A 482 7.83 -7.67 15.63
C VAL A 482 6.67 -8.08 16.54
N ALA A 483 5.57 -7.30 16.49
CA ALA A 483 4.27 -7.61 17.11
C ALA A 483 4.23 -7.71 18.65
N GLU A 484 5.23 -8.28 19.31
CA GLU A 484 5.30 -8.53 20.75
C GLU A 484 6.42 -7.70 21.39
N ILE A 485 6.32 -7.47 22.70
CA ILE A 485 7.41 -6.86 23.46
C ILE A 485 8.55 -7.87 23.52
N LEU A 486 9.75 -7.44 23.10
CA LEU A 486 10.96 -8.25 23.18
C LEU A 486 11.63 -7.98 24.53
N GLU A 487 11.55 -8.95 25.45
CA GLU A 487 12.23 -8.87 26.74
C GLU A 487 13.76 -9.04 26.56
N ASP A 488 14.57 -8.41 27.42
CA ASP A 488 16.03 -8.43 27.30
C ASP A 488 16.61 -9.85 27.31
N ARG A 489 16.06 -10.73 28.16
CA ARG A 489 16.45 -12.13 28.22
C ARG A 489 16.11 -12.90 26.94
N ASP A 490 14.94 -12.62 26.36
CA ASP A 490 14.49 -13.25 25.12
C ASP A 490 15.42 -12.79 23.97
N ALA A 491 15.75 -11.50 23.91
CA ALA A 491 16.71 -10.94 22.95
C ALA A 491 18.09 -11.62 23.03
N GLN A 492 18.64 -11.80 24.24
CA GLN A 492 19.92 -12.47 24.46
C GLN A 492 19.88 -13.94 24.01
N THR A 493 18.79 -14.64 24.33
CA THR A 493 18.62 -16.05 23.96
C THR A 493 18.58 -16.22 22.44
N ILE A 494 17.79 -15.39 21.76
CA ILE A 494 17.67 -15.39 20.30
C ILE A 494 19.02 -15.03 19.64
N ALA A 495 19.65 -13.93 20.08
CA ALA A 495 20.94 -13.47 19.54
C ALA A 495 22.02 -14.56 19.65
N LYS A 496 22.10 -15.22 20.81
CA LYS A 496 23.06 -16.32 21.04
C LYS A 496 22.80 -17.52 20.13
N ALA A 497 21.53 -17.95 20.00
CA ALA A 497 21.18 -19.09 19.16
C ALA A 497 21.53 -18.88 17.69
N PHE A 498 21.27 -17.67 17.17
CA PHE A 498 21.55 -17.31 15.78
C PHE A 498 22.96 -16.74 15.54
N GLN A 499 23.80 -16.64 16.58
CA GLN A 499 25.16 -16.09 16.53
C GLN A 499 25.20 -14.65 15.99
N LEU A 500 24.29 -13.81 16.48
CA LEU A 500 24.18 -12.40 16.11
C LEU A 500 24.57 -11.51 17.30
N ASP A 501 25.09 -10.32 17.01
CA ASP A 501 25.43 -9.34 18.06
C ASP A 501 24.18 -8.77 18.76
N LYS A 502 23.03 -8.81 18.07
CA LYS A 502 21.76 -8.25 18.54
C LYS A 502 20.56 -8.81 17.77
N VAL A 503 19.38 -8.59 18.34
CA VAL A 503 18.09 -8.74 17.66
C VAL A 503 17.57 -7.35 17.31
N ASP A 504 17.26 -7.09 16.05
CA ASP A 504 16.63 -5.85 15.63
C ASP A 504 15.12 -5.88 15.99
N GLN A 505 14.49 -4.72 16.11
CA GLN A 505 13.07 -4.58 16.42
C GLN A 505 12.40 -3.66 15.39
N VAL A 506 11.15 -3.98 15.06
CA VAL A 506 10.23 -3.08 14.34
C VAL A 506 8.97 -2.91 15.17
N TYR A 507 8.69 -1.67 15.54
CA TYR A 507 7.44 -1.26 16.17
C TYR A 507 6.52 -0.70 15.08
N GLN A 508 5.41 -1.40 14.85
CA GLN A 508 4.43 -1.08 13.82
C GLN A 508 3.03 -1.31 14.35
N ALA A 509 2.10 -0.46 13.90
CA ALA A 509 0.67 -0.61 14.10
C ALA A 509 -0.06 -0.51 12.76
N THR A 510 -1.38 -0.66 12.78
CA THR A 510 -2.20 -0.50 11.55
C THR A 510 -2.12 0.94 11.01
N GLU A 511 -1.90 1.85 11.95
CA GLU A 511 -1.83 3.29 11.78
C GLU A 511 -0.47 3.78 11.27
N GLY A 512 0.58 2.94 11.25
CA GLY A 512 1.86 3.33 10.65
C GLY A 512 3.08 2.48 11.03
N PHE A 513 4.20 2.74 10.34
CA PHE A 513 5.52 2.19 10.63
C PHE A 513 6.27 3.07 11.66
N LEU A 514 6.06 2.77 12.94
CA LEU A 514 6.29 3.71 14.04
C LEU A 514 7.75 3.86 14.45
N ALA A 515 8.48 2.75 14.61
CA ALA A 515 9.88 2.76 15.03
C ALA A 515 10.66 1.56 14.50
N CYS A 516 11.98 1.68 14.40
CA CYS A 516 12.85 0.55 14.12
C CYS A 516 14.25 0.70 14.70
N THR A 517 14.95 -0.43 14.86
CA THR A 517 16.30 -0.47 15.40
C THR A 517 17.34 0.15 14.45
N CYS A 518 18.23 0.99 14.98
CA CYS A 518 19.34 1.60 14.25
C CYS A 518 20.59 0.68 14.19
N SER A 519 21.67 1.13 13.53
CA SER A 519 22.90 0.31 13.45
C SER A 519 23.52 -0.02 14.81
N GLU A 520 23.31 0.83 15.81
CA GLU A 520 23.83 0.65 17.17
C GLU A 520 22.89 -0.16 18.08
N GLY A 521 21.79 -0.71 17.55
CA GLY A 521 20.88 -1.57 18.33
C GLY A 521 19.79 -0.81 19.10
N ASN A 522 19.75 0.52 19.00
CA ASN A 522 18.75 1.35 19.66
C ASN A 522 17.48 1.52 18.82
N LEU A 523 16.31 1.50 19.45
CA LEU A 523 15.03 1.74 18.80
C LEU A 523 14.78 3.25 18.64
N HIS A 524 14.43 3.70 17.43
CA HIS A 524 14.09 5.11 17.16
C HIS A 524 12.73 5.23 16.48
N LEU A 525 11.96 6.24 16.88
CA LEU A 525 10.73 6.64 16.17
C LEU A 525 11.08 7.10 14.74
N ASN A 526 10.29 6.69 13.76
CA ASN A 526 10.49 7.02 12.33
C ASN A 526 9.96 8.42 12.00
N GLU A 527 10.53 9.44 12.64
CA GLU A 527 10.07 10.82 12.57
C GLU A 527 10.25 11.51 11.20
N ASP A 528 10.87 10.81 10.25
CA ASP A 528 10.94 11.18 8.83
C ASP A 528 9.77 10.65 7.98
N ILE A 529 8.96 9.74 8.53
CA ILE A 529 7.78 9.16 7.89
C ILE A 529 6.49 9.73 8.49
N LEU A 530 6.52 10.01 9.80
CA LEU A 530 5.38 10.51 10.56
C LEU A 530 5.85 11.54 11.59
N SER A 531 4.93 12.33 12.13
CA SER A 531 5.20 13.15 13.31
C SER A 531 4.67 12.48 14.57
N VAL A 532 5.39 12.61 15.68
CA VAL A 532 4.96 12.11 16.99
C VAL A 532 4.91 13.24 18.00
N GLU A 533 3.71 13.53 18.48
CA GLU A 533 3.49 14.31 19.69
C GLU A 533 3.52 13.38 20.91
N LYS A 534 3.98 13.91 22.05
CA LYS A 534 4.19 13.12 23.27
C LYS A 534 3.26 13.62 24.37
N GLU A 535 2.35 12.77 24.81
CA GLU A 535 1.55 13.00 26.00
C GLU A 535 2.25 12.33 27.20
N TYR A 536 3.09 13.08 27.90
CA TYR A 536 3.89 12.56 29.01
C TYR A 536 3.01 12.19 30.21
N LEU A 537 3.26 11.00 30.76
CA LEU A 537 2.68 10.46 31.99
C LEU A 537 3.56 10.76 33.21
N ASP A 538 4.86 10.92 32.98
CA ASP A 538 5.86 11.38 33.92
C ASP A 538 7.11 11.87 33.19
N ASP A 539 8.26 11.93 33.87
CA ASP A 539 9.52 12.41 33.33
C ASP A 539 10.01 11.67 32.07
N SER A 540 9.58 10.43 31.82
CA SER A 540 10.10 9.60 30.71
C SER A 540 9.03 8.85 29.92
N ARG A 541 7.89 8.53 30.55
CA ARG A 541 6.83 7.73 29.94
C ARG A 541 5.83 8.61 29.23
N PHE A 542 5.38 8.20 28.04
CA PHE A 542 4.40 8.96 27.27
C PHE A 542 3.53 8.07 26.38
N TYR A 543 2.33 8.57 26.07
CA TYR A 543 1.52 8.06 24.96
C TYR A 543 1.91 8.78 23.66
N PRO A 544 2.20 8.05 22.57
CA PRO A 544 2.47 8.67 21.28
C PRO A 544 1.17 9.06 20.58
N ILE A 545 1.10 10.32 20.15
CA ILE A 545 0.05 10.86 19.29
C ILE A 545 0.66 11.05 17.90
N ILE A 546 0.21 10.29 16.92
CA ILE A 546 0.87 10.18 15.62
C ILE A 546 0.08 10.85 14.49
N THR A 547 0.81 11.42 13.53
CA THR A 547 0.26 11.82 12.23
C THR A 547 1.13 11.22 11.13
N ASP A 548 0.58 10.28 10.37
CA ASP A 548 1.24 9.71 9.19
C ASP A 548 0.91 10.56 7.97
N PHE A 549 1.85 11.42 7.58
CA PHE A 549 1.68 12.31 6.43
C PHE A 549 1.87 11.62 5.07
N LYS A 550 2.04 10.29 5.04
CA LYS A 550 2.06 9.48 3.81
C LYS A 550 0.75 8.72 3.57
N ARG A 551 -0.10 8.57 4.59
CA ARG A 551 -1.36 7.83 4.51
C ARG A 551 -2.49 8.71 4.01
N THR A 552 -2.94 8.46 2.80
CA THR A 552 -3.98 9.22 2.08
C THR A 552 -5.34 8.54 2.09
N SER A 553 -5.41 7.20 2.02
CA SER A 553 -6.64 6.41 1.91
C SER A 553 -7.55 6.55 3.13
N GLN A 554 -6.95 6.42 4.31
CA GLN A 554 -7.56 6.50 5.62
C GLN A 554 -6.67 7.41 6.46
N PRO A 555 -6.95 8.72 6.51
CA PRO A 555 -6.10 9.69 7.15
C PRO A 555 -5.82 9.35 8.61
N ILE A 556 -4.54 9.20 8.96
CA ILE A 556 -4.07 9.09 10.35
C ILE A 556 -3.57 10.45 10.79
N TYR A 557 -4.38 11.18 11.57
CA TYR A 557 -4.09 12.55 11.99
C TYR A 557 -4.31 12.71 13.49
N ARG A 558 -3.27 13.09 14.24
CA ARG A 558 -3.31 13.19 15.71
C ARG A 558 -3.93 11.94 16.36
N TYR A 559 -3.56 10.76 15.86
CA TYR A 559 -4.06 9.48 16.34
C TYR A 559 -3.33 9.11 17.64
N ARG A 560 -4.05 9.07 18.76
CA ARG A 560 -3.52 8.73 20.06
C ARG A 560 -3.47 7.21 20.21
N LEU A 561 -2.25 6.66 20.22
CA LEU A 561 -2.03 5.25 20.49
C LEU A 561 -2.19 4.94 21.99
N ASN A 562 -2.46 3.67 22.29
CA ASN A 562 -2.60 3.17 23.65
C ASN A 562 -1.32 2.49 24.18
N ASP A 563 -0.25 2.45 23.38
CA ASP A 563 1.05 1.93 23.81
C ASP A 563 1.78 2.97 24.69
N ILE A 564 2.45 2.52 25.75
CA ILE A 564 3.23 3.35 26.67
C ILE A 564 4.70 3.21 26.29
N LEU A 565 5.31 4.31 25.86
CA LEU A 565 6.71 4.36 25.47
C LEU A 565 7.56 5.00 26.57
N VAL A 566 8.76 4.47 26.79
CA VAL A 566 9.77 5.08 27.67
C VAL A 566 10.82 5.77 26.81
N GLU A 567 10.94 7.09 26.95
CA GLU A 567 11.92 7.89 26.20
C GLU A 567 13.32 7.76 26.79
N GLU A 568 14.30 7.49 25.92
CA GLU A 568 15.72 7.63 26.24
C GLU A 568 16.21 9.01 25.80
N LYS A 569 16.52 9.86 26.79
CA LYS A 569 16.89 11.26 26.55
C LYS A 569 18.34 11.44 26.10
N SER A 570 19.19 10.44 26.29
CA SER A 570 20.59 10.51 25.86
C SER A 570 20.73 10.43 24.34
N PRO A 571 21.67 11.19 23.73
CA PRO A 571 21.95 11.08 22.31
C PRO A 571 22.37 9.66 21.92
N CYS A 572 21.91 9.20 20.75
CA CYS A 572 22.31 7.88 20.26
C CYS A 572 23.69 7.94 19.56
N PRO A 573 24.58 6.97 19.80
CA PRO A 573 25.85 6.86 19.08
C PRO A 573 25.72 6.72 17.56
N CYS A 574 24.52 6.34 17.05
CA CYS A 574 24.27 6.26 15.62
C CYS A 574 24.22 7.63 14.91
N GLY A 575 24.16 8.72 15.69
CA GLY A 575 24.06 10.10 15.18
C GLY A 575 22.65 10.53 14.77
N SER A 576 21.64 9.67 14.93
CA SER A 576 20.24 10.04 14.68
C SER A 576 19.74 11.04 15.71
N VAL A 577 18.99 12.05 15.25
CA VAL A 577 18.30 13.03 16.09
C VAL A 577 16.87 12.61 16.44
N PHE A 578 16.41 11.47 15.93
CA PHE A 578 15.07 10.95 16.21
C PHE A 578 14.99 10.47 17.65
N THR A 579 13.80 10.62 18.22
CA THR A 579 13.45 10.16 19.56
C THR A 579 13.85 8.69 19.71
N ARG A 580 14.74 8.45 20.67
CA ARG A 580 15.18 7.11 21.05
C ARG A 580 14.20 6.58 22.09
N ILE A 581 13.77 5.34 21.89
CA ILE A 581 12.90 4.63 22.81
C ILE A 581 13.78 3.64 23.58
N GLU A 582 13.77 3.74 24.90
CA GLU A 582 14.44 2.77 25.79
C GLU A 582 13.70 1.43 25.68
N LYS A 583 12.39 1.45 25.90
CA LYS A 583 11.52 0.28 25.78
C LYS A 583 10.06 0.65 25.55
N ILE A 584 9.30 -0.34 25.09
CA ILE A 584 7.83 -0.28 25.05
C ILE A 584 7.32 -0.96 26.33
N GLU A 585 6.76 -0.17 27.24
CA GLU A 585 6.36 -0.63 28.57
C GLU A 585 5.09 -1.48 28.54
N GLY A 586 4.23 -1.31 27.54
CA GLY A 586 2.97 -2.05 27.45
C GLY A 586 1.86 -1.19 26.88
N ARG A 587 0.61 -1.52 27.21
CA ARG A 587 -0.58 -0.78 26.80
C ARG A 587 -1.33 -0.23 28.00
N SER A 588 -2.04 0.88 27.80
CA SER A 588 -2.93 1.45 28.82
C SER A 588 -4.03 0.49 29.25
N ASP A 589 -4.52 -0.34 28.31
CA ASP A 589 -5.59 -1.30 28.59
C ASP A 589 -5.17 -2.35 29.62
N ASP A 590 -3.87 -2.68 29.63
CA ASP A 590 -3.24 -3.67 30.48
C ASP A 590 -2.74 -3.07 31.83
N ILE A 591 -3.02 -1.79 32.13
CA ILE A 591 -2.74 -1.18 33.45
C ILE A 591 -3.61 -1.83 34.52
N PHE A 592 -2.99 -2.22 35.64
CA PHE A 592 -3.69 -2.82 36.78
C PHE A 592 -4.19 -1.74 37.72
N TYR A 593 -5.35 -1.97 38.31
CA TYR A 593 -5.99 -1.07 39.25
C TYR A 593 -6.19 -1.81 40.57
N PHE A 594 -5.55 -1.34 41.63
CA PHE A 594 -5.71 -1.89 42.98
C PHE A 594 -6.44 -0.91 43.88
N LYS A 595 -7.05 -1.40 44.94
CA LYS A 595 -7.71 -0.54 45.94
C LYS A 595 -6.68 0.01 46.93
N LYS A 596 -6.87 1.24 47.38
CA LYS A 596 -6.15 1.82 48.52
C LYS A 596 -6.98 1.73 49.80
N GLU A 597 -6.35 1.99 50.95
CA GLU A 597 -7.05 2.04 52.24
C GLU A 597 -8.14 3.12 52.30
N ASP A 598 -7.96 4.24 51.58
CA ASP A 598 -8.92 5.34 51.49
C ASP A 598 -10.09 5.07 50.51
N GLY A 599 -10.12 3.88 49.89
CA GLY A 599 -11.13 3.48 48.91
C GLY A 599 -10.87 3.98 47.48
N SER A 600 -9.86 4.81 47.25
CA SER A 600 -9.43 5.21 45.90
C SER A 600 -8.68 4.08 45.19
N SER A 601 -8.43 4.23 43.89
CA SER A 601 -7.69 3.25 43.10
C SER A 601 -6.25 3.68 42.84
N GLN A 602 -5.31 2.74 43.01
CA GLN A 602 -3.92 2.87 42.61
C GLN A 602 -3.70 2.24 41.24
N MET A 603 -3.22 3.03 40.28
CA MET A 603 -2.79 2.55 38.98
C MET A 603 -1.38 1.96 39.06
N ILE A 604 -1.21 0.74 38.53
CA ILE A 604 0.07 0.04 38.44
C ILE A 604 0.31 -0.35 36.99
N TYR A 605 1.38 0.18 36.42
CA TYR A 605 1.72 -0.05 35.03
C TYR A 605 2.29 -1.46 34.81
N PRO A 606 2.13 -2.04 33.60
CA PRO A 606 2.53 -3.41 33.30
C PRO A 606 3.99 -3.74 33.64
N ASP A 607 4.92 -2.78 33.52
CA ASP A 607 6.34 -3.02 33.85
C ASP A 607 6.56 -3.37 35.32
N PHE A 608 5.84 -2.73 36.25
CA PHE A 608 5.94 -3.07 37.66
C PHE A 608 5.47 -4.50 37.92
N ILE A 609 4.40 -4.92 37.26
CA ILE A 609 3.88 -6.29 37.33
C ILE A 609 4.90 -7.29 36.77
N ARG A 610 5.54 -6.99 35.63
CA ARG A 610 6.59 -7.85 35.07
C ARG A 610 7.78 -7.98 36.01
N ARG A 611 8.25 -6.87 36.59
CA ARG A 611 9.40 -6.88 37.51
C ARG A 611 9.17 -7.79 38.72
N CYS A 612 7.95 -7.83 39.26
CA CYS A 612 7.61 -8.74 40.35
C CYS A 612 7.84 -10.22 39.98
N ILE A 613 7.69 -10.56 38.69
CA ILE A 613 7.99 -11.92 38.20
C ILE A 613 9.48 -12.06 37.87
N LEU A 614 10.03 -11.13 37.09
CA LEU A 614 11.38 -11.25 36.51
C LEU A 614 12.52 -11.11 37.54
N PHE A 615 12.27 -10.58 38.74
CA PHE A 615 13.24 -10.60 39.84
C PHE A 615 13.38 -11.96 40.54
N VAL A 616 12.50 -12.91 40.24
CA VAL A 616 12.59 -14.27 40.76
C VAL A 616 13.41 -15.12 39.80
N GLU A 617 14.41 -15.82 40.32
CA GLU A 617 15.27 -16.68 39.51
C GLU A 617 14.49 -17.86 38.90
N ASN A 618 15.01 -18.38 37.78
CA ASN A 618 14.49 -19.59 37.11
C ASN A 618 13.06 -19.52 36.56
N ILE A 619 12.45 -18.33 36.49
CA ILE A 619 11.23 -18.11 35.69
C ILE A 619 11.54 -18.40 34.22
N GLN A 620 10.68 -19.10 33.49
CA GLN A 620 10.81 -19.27 32.03
C GLN A 620 9.64 -18.59 31.34
N ASP A 621 8.48 -19.25 31.30
CA ASP A 621 7.25 -18.70 30.78
C ASP A 621 6.30 -18.30 31.90
N TYR A 622 5.62 -17.17 31.67
CA TYR A 622 4.65 -16.66 32.63
C TYR A 622 3.58 -15.82 31.95
N GLN A 623 2.44 -15.73 32.63
CA GLN A 623 1.39 -14.76 32.32
C GLN A 623 0.76 -14.25 33.63
N VAL A 624 0.53 -12.94 33.71
CA VAL A 624 -0.17 -12.30 34.83
C VAL A 624 -1.47 -11.68 34.31
N THR A 625 -2.59 -12.08 34.92
CA THR A 625 -3.93 -11.61 34.55
C THR A 625 -4.60 -10.97 35.76
N GLN A 626 -5.02 -9.71 35.66
CA GLN A 626 -5.95 -9.12 36.62
C GLN A 626 -7.39 -9.41 36.19
N LEU A 627 -8.20 -9.96 37.10
CA LEU A 627 -9.63 -10.21 36.91
C LEU A 627 -10.46 -8.94 37.21
N ALA A 628 -11.72 -8.94 36.76
CA ALA A 628 -12.64 -7.82 36.96
C ALA A 628 -12.91 -7.48 38.44
N ASP A 629 -12.75 -8.44 39.35
CA ASP A 629 -12.86 -8.22 40.81
C ASP A 629 -11.58 -7.62 41.45
N GLY A 630 -10.52 -7.44 40.66
CA GLY A 630 -9.22 -6.90 41.07
C GLY A 630 -8.21 -7.95 41.53
N SER A 631 -8.60 -9.23 41.64
CA SER A 631 -7.68 -10.34 41.96
C SER A 631 -6.72 -10.63 40.81
N ILE A 632 -5.62 -11.34 41.11
CA ILE A 632 -4.57 -11.66 40.15
C ILE A 632 -4.44 -13.18 40.00
N ILE A 633 -4.36 -13.64 38.75
CA ILE A 633 -3.91 -14.99 38.39
C ILE A 633 -2.49 -14.89 37.81
N ILE A 634 -1.56 -15.67 38.36
CA ILE A 634 -0.18 -15.79 37.88
C ILE A 634 0.03 -17.22 37.38
N ALA A 635 0.19 -17.37 36.06
CA ALA A 635 0.51 -18.63 35.43
C ALA A 635 2.03 -18.77 35.26
N LEU A 636 2.63 -19.88 35.69
CA LEU A 636 4.09 -20.12 35.66
C LEU A 636 4.43 -21.48 35.05
N SER A 637 5.43 -21.53 34.17
CA SER A 637 6.02 -22.79 33.71
C SER A 637 6.91 -23.39 34.80
N HIS A 638 6.92 -24.72 34.94
CA HIS A 638 7.74 -25.42 35.95
C HIS A 638 7.53 -24.85 37.37
N ARG A 639 6.27 -24.56 37.70
CA ARG A 639 5.83 -23.93 38.94
C ARG A 639 6.37 -24.69 40.17
N THR A 640 6.89 -23.95 41.15
CA THR A 640 7.31 -24.48 42.45
C THR A 640 6.86 -23.55 43.58
N GLU A 641 6.63 -24.10 44.77
CA GLU A 641 6.21 -23.30 45.93
C GLU A 641 7.21 -22.18 46.27
N SER A 642 8.52 -22.38 46.08
CA SER A 642 9.51 -21.34 46.38
C SER A 642 9.40 -20.16 45.41
N MET A 643 9.07 -20.42 44.14
CA MET A 643 8.84 -19.35 43.15
C MET A 643 7.58 -18.57 43.51
N GLU A 644 6.50 -19.25 43.89
CA GLU A 644 5.25 -18.60 44.30
C GLU A 644 5.48 -17.67 45.51
N GLN A 645 6.18 -18.16 46.53
CA GLN A 645 6.51 -17.36 47.73
C GLN A 645 7.39 -16.15 47.39
N ALA A 646 8.40 -16.32 46.54
CA ALA A 646 9.28 -15.23 46.12
C ALA A 646 8.52 -14.16 45.31
N ILE A 647 7.64 -14.57 44.39
CA ILE A 647 6.82 -13.64 43.61
C ILE A 647 5.84 -12.90 44.53
N PHE A 648 5.20 -13.62 45.45
CA PHE A 648 4.28 -13.02 46.42
C PHE A 648 4.97 -11.92 47.23
N ALA A 649 6.19 -12.18 47.73
CA ALA A 649 7.00 -11.18 48.44
C ALA A 649 7.33 -9.94 47.57
N GLN A 650 7.54 -10.11 46.26
CA GLN A 650 7.72 -8.97 45.35
C GLN A 650 6.44 -8.13 45.20
N PHE A 651 5.27 -8.77 45.17
CA PHE A 651 3.99 -8.06 45.15
C PHE A 651 3.70 -7.34 46.47
N GLU A 652 4.06 -7.93 47.61
CA GLU A 652 3.99 -7.26 48.92
C GLU A 652 4.85 -6.00 48.96
N LEU A 653 6.10 -6.10 48.49
CA LEU A 653 7.00 -4.95 48.41
C LEU A 653 6.43 -3.85 47.51
N LEU A 654 5.88 -4.22 46.35
CA LEU A 654 5.26 -3.28 45.43
C LEU A 654 4.03 -2.61 46.06
N ALA A 655 3.19 -3.38 46.78
CA ALA A 655 2.01 -2.89 47.49
C ALA A 655 2.38 -1.85 48.55
N GLN A 656 3.44 -2.10 49.33
CA GLN A 656 3.95 -1.14 50.30
C GLN A 656 4.50 0.12 49.63
N GLN A 657 5.32 -0.02 48.59
CA GLN A 657 5.94 1.12 47.89
C GLN A 657 4.92 2.01 47.17
N LYS A 658 3.86 1.42 46.64
CA LYS A 658 2.83 2.12 45.85
C LYS A 658 1.53 2.36 46.65
N GLN A 659 1.51 1.99 47.92
CA GLN A 659 0.43 2.23 48.87
C GLN A 659 -0.93 1.69 48.38
N PHE A 660 -0.98 0.41 48.00
CA PHE A 660 -2.23 -0.28 47.68
C PHE A 660 -2.42 -1.53 48.53
N ILE A 661 -3.67 -1.96 48.66
CA ILE A 661 -4.07 -3.19 49.36
C ILE A 661 -3.69 -4.38 48.47
N LEU A 662 -2.84 -5.27 48.98
CA LEU A 662 -2.44 -6.48 48.27
C LEU A 662 -3.69 -7.30 47.88
N PRO A 663 -3.91 -7.58 46.59
CA PRO A 663 -5.06 -8.36 46.15
C PRO A 663 -4.87 -9.84 46.48
N SER A 664 -5.94 -10.62 46.31
CA SER A 664 -5.81 -12.08 46.23
C SER A 664 -4.97 -12.46 45.01
N ILE A 665 -3.99 -13.34 45.20
CA ILE A 665 -3.11 -13.86 44.15
C ILE A 665 -3.28 -15.38 44.07
N GLN A 666 -3.65 -15.89 42.90
CA GLN A 666 -3.75 -17.31 42.60
C GLN A 666 -2.65 -17.73 41.63
N PHE A 667 -1.91 -18.79 41.96
CA PHE A 667 -0.92 -19.38 41.07
C PHE A 667 -1.50 -20.58 40.32
N ILE A 668 -1.20 -20.68 39.03
CA ILE A 668 -1.60 -21.81 38.17
C ILE A 668 -0.44 -22.25 37.27
N ASP A 669 -0.54 -23.43 36.69
CA ASP A 669 0.42 -23.89 35.69
C ASP A 669 0.25 -23.12 34.38
N TYR A 670 1.37 -22.68 33.81
CA TYR A 670 1.36 -22.00 32.53
C TYR A 670 0.93 -22.95 31.40
N GLN A 671 -0.04 -22.49 30.62
CA GLN A 671 -0.48 -23.16 29.39
C GLN A 671 -0.31 -22.18 28.23
N TRP A 672 0.60 -22.51 27.31
CA TRP A 672 0.78 -21.72 26.10
C TRP A 672 -0.33 -22.03 25.10
N ASP A 673 -1.04 -20.99 24.67
CA ASP A 673 -1.94 -21.05 23.52
C ASP A 673 -1.22 -20.48 22.29
N PRO A 674 -0.66 -21.33 21.40
CA PRO A 674 0.05 -20.86 20.20
C PRO A 674 -0.90 -20.17 19.20
N THR A 675 -2.22 -20.30 19.38
CA THR A 675 -3.23 -19.67 18.53
C THR A 675 -3.51 -18.22 18.92
N ARG A 676 -2.86 -17.69 19.96
CA ARG A 676 -3.05 -16.32 20.41
C ARG A 676 -1.72 -15.60 20.53
N LYS A 677 -1.74 -14.32 20.16
CA LYS A 677 -0.63 -13.42 20.44
C LYS A 677 -0.33 -13.45 21.94
N LEU A 678 0.93 -13.63 22.31
CA LEU A 678 1.30 -13.73 23.71
C LEU A 678 1.19 -12.36 24.38
N LYS A 679 0.35 -12.29 25.42
CA LYS A 679 0.31 -11.17 26.38
C LYS A 679 0.80 -11.67 27.74
N ARG A 680 2.01 -11.25 28.13
CA ARG A 680 2.58 -11.60 29.45
C ARG A 680 1.88 -10.91 30.62
N VAL A 681 1.31 -9.72 30.40
CA VAL A 681 0.50 -8.98 31.38
C VAL A 681 -0.78 -8.53 30.69
N GLN A 682 -1.93 -8.79 31.30
CA GLN A 682 -3.23 -8.38 30.77
C GLN A 682 -4.24 -8.12 31.89
N ARG A 683 -5.21 -7.26 31.62
CA ARG A 683 -6.35 -7.02 32.50
C ARG A 683 -7.64 -7.39 31.79
N LEU A 684 -8.49 -8.17 32.45
CA LEU A 684 -9.83 -8.47 31.99
C LEU A 684 -10.77 -7.39 32.54
N GLN A 685 -11.49 -6.71 31.63
CA GLN A 685 -12.46 -5.67 31.97
C GLN A 685 -13.84 -6.28 32.18
#